data_AF-A0A2T6CRI1-F1
#
_entry.id   AF-A0A2T6CRI1-F1
#
_cell.length_a   1.000
_cell.length_b   1.000
_cell.length_c   1.000
_cell.angle_alpha   90.00
_cell.angle_beta   90.00
_cell.angle_gamma   90.00
#
_symmetry.space_group_name_H-M   'P 1'
#
loop_
_entity.id
_entity.type
_entity.pdbx_description
1 polymer ?
#
loop_
_entity_poly.entity_id
_entity_poly.type
_entity_poly.pdbx_seq_one_letter_code
_entity_poly.pdbx_strand_id
1 'polypeptide(L)'
;MYQPKVHWDSPKIQRIYAFSCIRRVLSKVLSRSFLLVSGRGTDHCCCVKSVKSAPCVWAFTLVEILLAIAVISVLTSAGYYVAATTKETARENKLRSDVTNLNTAVQLYVANGGTIPANATAEQVLTKLQSRATGASAAVAIGLSGSFVDPRLTPAAQSSDQASSSELRAVWVPAAGSGETGKFAVATTGQGIREFSIDESKTAAGASTPVPETRQQTMEAVSLSESTPHWVWGVADAQPAATELGATPTTGVAAGPSATPSTNDLEQLDPPTFSRGGGSYDLSLFPMADLTLSNPNTAPSKIYYQVAGGAPQEYTGGSLPSFHPDTQVTAWVKSNSAAYSDSSMANATYDNLVKTLEVSLSGPSSLTYQQAGGAMYGETSTVTPVATATVTTSGIASAYQGTSYYVIYTSVGSTTPLTSGTSSGSATTAAIDLSLSGWGTASSLTVAAAAKSLREDYFADSSTQSLTVSQSKTSLSTPSITPATGQRSALVAVTITAAGTLPAGFQIYYTQDGSDPGAGANGRPTSAAATLLSLGGGTSGTFTPESGGTGELTVKSRVYGPSGYESWFTPSSVASVTYTSASSGIPEGALVGNASVNGTFYGSLIYTNEKGNLPSYINFNSGSTIAQGNVYFPGLPKLVFNGSESSIILGRQYNSDGTEVVPATDTRRVVDLTGATTPVYQVTFNNGAVVQGKVYRRATPPSMPVVTAPSGPTNSNTYSQNSGTATISATSYANVNQNHGTLTLTPGNYGQVNANETIIIGVAGATTPSVYSFTSMNLNSNAKVVVVGPVVVTMAGNLTLNSGVTLGNSANPDYLQLNMYSGDFTINSGGAGYGKLVAPNNTVNLNGTFNGSVVAKTLTINSNGVAFTLPPVISG
;
A
#
# COMPACT_ATOMS: atom_id res chain seq x y z
N MET A 1 -17.19 -29.49 35.52
CA MET A 1 -17.03 -29.63 34.05
C MET A 1 -15.95 -28.63 33.63
N TYR A 2 -15.01 -29.10 32.82
CA TYR A 2 -13.63 -28.63 32.67
C TYR A 2 -13.43 -27.12 32.41
N GLN A 3 -12.59 -26.49 33.23
CA GLN A 3 -11.77 -25.33 32.85
C GLN A 3 -10.30 -25.70 33.05
N PRO A 4 -9.41 -25.52 32.06
CA PRO A 4 -7.99 -25.68 32.30
C PRO A 4 -7.39 -24.36 32.80
N LYS A 5 -6.84 -24.44 34.02
CA LYS A 5 -5.83 -23.53 34.57
C LYS A 5 -4.58 -23.59 33.70
N VAL A 6 -4.11 -22.44 33.22
CA VAL A 6 -2.76 -22.31 32.64
C VAL A 6 -1.81 -21.92 33.76
N HIS A 7 -0.99 -22.88 34.19
CA HIS A 7 0.22 -22.67 35.00
C HIS A 7 1.34 -22.17 34.08
N TRP A 8 1.99 -21.08 34.47
CA TRP A 8 3.27 -20.67 33.90
C TRP A 8 4.39 -21.38 34.68
N ASP A 9 4.80 -22.54 34.19
CA ASP A 9 6.08 -23.17 34.56
C ASP A 9 7.13 -22.78 33.51
N SER A 10 8.11 -21.98 33.93
CA SER A 10 9.31 -21.67 33.15
C SER A 10 10.37 -22.76 33.38
N PRO A 11 10.86 -23.48 32.36
CA PRO A 11 12.00 -24.35 32.53
C PRO A 11 13.30 -23.56 32.40
N LYS A 12 14.14 -23.65 33.44
CA LYS A 12 15.59 -23.45 33.34
C LYS A 12 16.18 -24.69 32.65
N ILE A 13 17.08 -24.51 31.68
CA ILE A 13 18.34 -25.27 31.47
C ILE A 13 19.10 -24.71 30.25
N GLN A 14 20.33 -24.22 30.52
CA GLN A 14 21.62 -24.44 29.81
C GLN A 14 21.71 -24.29 28.27
N ARG A 15 22.79 -23.81 27.63
CA ARG A 15 24.05 -23.09 27.95
C ARG A 15 24.80 -22.91 26.59
N ILE A 16 25.58 -21.84 26.46
CA ILE A 16 26.80 -21.66 25.60
C ILE A 16 26.62 -21.34 24.09
N TYR A 17 27.16 -20.18 23.65
CA TYR A 17 28.30 -19.99 22.71
C TYR A 17 28.27 -18.60 22.06
N ALA A 18 28.63 -17.53 22.78
CA ALA A 18 28.99 -16.25 22.14
C ALA A 18 29.76 -15.25 23.06
N PHE A 19 30.62 -15.69 23.98
CA PHE A 19 31.30 -14.75 24.91
C PHE A 19 32.81 -14.98 25.08
N SER A 20 33.49 -15.44 24.02
CA SER A 20 34.96 -15.62 24.06
C SER A 20 35.74 -14.42 23.51
N CYS A 21 35.22 -13.69 22.50
CA CYS A 21 35.99 -12.59 21.87
C CYS A 21 36.01 -11.28 22.69
N ILE A 22 34.93 -10.96 23.41
CA ILE A 22 34.85 -9.68 24.16
C ILE A 22 35.66 -9.72 25.46
N ARG A 23 35.89 -10.91 26.04
CA ARG A 23 36.59 -11.06 27.32
C ARG A 23 38.08 -10.71 27.24
N ARG A 24 38.73 -10.87 26.07
CA ARG A 24 40.16 -10.54 25.88
C ARG A 24 40.42 -9.04 25.74
N VAL A 25 39.45 -8.27 25.26
CA VAL A 25 39.60 -6.81 25.08
C VAL A 25 39.29 -6.06 26.39
N LEU A 26 38.23 -6.44 27.12
CA LEU A 26 37.92 -5.79 28.41
C LEU A 26 38.91 -6.13 29.53
N SER A 27 39.48 -7.34 29.55
CA SER A 27 40.46 -7.73 30.58
C SER A 27 41.79 -6.97 30.50
N LYS A 28 42.17 -6.44 29.33
CA LYS A 28 43.40 -5.64 29.16
C LYS A 28 43.20 -4.16 29.50
N VAL A 29 41.99 -3.65 29.39
CA VAL A 29 41.68 -2.23 29.66
C VAL A 29 41.42 -1.98 31.15
N LEU A 30 40.81 -2.92 31.88
CA LEU A 30 40.46 -2.75 33.29
C LEU A 30 41.61 -3.01 34.30
N SER A 31 42.73 -3.60 33.87
CA SER A 31 43.85 -3.93 34.77
C SER A 31 44.85 -2.79 35.00
N ARG A 32 44.66 -1.60 34.42
CA ARG A 32 45.65 -0.49 34.49
C ARG A 32 45.18 0.78 35.20
N SER A 33 44.00 0.82 35.81
CA SER A 33 43.43 2.08 36.34
C SER A 33 42.95 2.03 37.80
N PHE A 34 43.32 1.03 38.59
CA PHE A 34 42.93 0.94 40.00
C PHE A 34 44.16 0.81 40.92
N LEU A 35 44.84 1.94 41.16
CA LEU A 35 45.82 2.08 42.25
C LEU A 35 46.09 3.57 42.51
N LEU A 36 45.31 4.21 43.40
CA LEU A 36 45.89 5.08 44.44
C LEU A 36 44.88 5.51 45.52
N VAL A 37 45.31 5.14 46.72
CA VAL A 37 44.83 5.28 48.09
C VAL A 37 44.74 6.74 48.60
N SER A 38 43.80 6.96 49.51
CA SER A 38 43.68 8.14 50.39
C SER A 38 44.78 8.18 51.47
N GLY A 39 45.34 9.35 51.78
CA GLY A 39 46.18 9.51 52.97
C GLY A 39 46.50 10.97 53.32
N ARG A 40 46.12 11.36 54.53
CA ARG A 40 46.49 12.59 55.26
C ARG A 40 47.98 12.61 55.63
N GLY A 41 48.53 13.81 55.81
CA GLY A 41 49.45 14.13 56.94
C GLY A 41 50.95 14.08 56.67
N THR A 42 51.56 15.27 56.58
CA THR A 42 52.86 15.72 57.13
C THR A 42 53.98 14.69 57.36
N ASP A 43 55.11 14.81 56.62
CA ASP A 43 56.43 15.23 57.14
C ASP A 43 57.61 14.91 56.18
N HIS A 44 58.58 15.84 56.17
CA HIS A 44 60.01 15.73 55.86
C HIS A 44 60.59 15.39 54.44
N CYS A 45 61.35 16.39 53.94
CA CYS A 45 62.71 16.39 53.37
C CYS A 45 63.15 15.48 52.19
N CYS A 46 63.62 16.18 51.15
CA CYS A 46 64.80 15.93 50.29
C CYS A 46 64.95 14.56 49.58
N CYS A 47 64.91 14.55 48.24
CA CYS A 47 66.10 14.66 47.37
C CYS A 47 65.76 14.40 45.90
N VAL A 48 66.51 15.09 45.03
CA VAL A 48 66.41 15.14 43.57
C VAL A 48 66.70 13.78 42.91
N LYS A 49 65.89 13.39 41.91
CA LYS A 49 66.38 12.67 40.72
C LYS A 49 65.45 12.81 39.51
N SER A 50 66.02 13.42 38.46
CA SER A 50 65.47 13.57 37.12
C SER A 50 65.20 12.22 36.46
N VAL A 51 63.97 11.99 35.96
CA VAL A 51 63.66 10.90 35.03
C VAL A 51 62.71 11.40 33.93
N LYS A 52 63.06 11.02 32.70
CA LYS A 52 62.51 11.33 31.39
C LYS A 52 60.98 11.38 31.29
N SER A 53 60.49 12.37 30.53
CA SER A 53 59.10 12.58 30.14
C SER A 53 58.52 11.36 29.41
N ALA A 54 57.51 10.72 30.01
CA ALA A 54 56.62 9.78 29.33
C ALA A 54 55.55 10.57 28.54
N PRO A 55 55.08 10.07 27.37
CA PRO A 55 54.05 10.74 26.60
C PRO A 55 52.75 10.79 27.39
N CYS A 56 52.20 11.99 27.51
CA CYS A 56 50.93 12.30 28.14
C CYS A 56 49.81 11.51 27.42
N VAL A 57 49.35 10.42 28.01
CA VAL A 57 48.12 9.75 27.57
C VAL A 57 46.97 10.61 28.07
N TRP A 58 46.30 11.29 27.15
CA TRP A 58 45.10 12.07 27.44
C TRP A 58 44.03 11.11 27.97
N ALA A 59 43.62 11.28 29.22
CA ALA A 59 42.46 10.59 29.75
C ALA A 59 41.23 11.08 28.99
N PHE A 60 40.56 10.17 28.27
CA PHE A 60 39.30 10.48 27.58
C PHE A 60 38.28 11.04 28.57
N THR A 61 37.61 12.10 28.16
CA THR A 61 36.57 12.72 28.98
C THR A 61 35.40 11.74 29.15
N LEU A 62 34.67 11.83 30.28
CA LEU A 62 33.49 11.00 30.53
C LEU A 62 32.46 11.09 29.37
N VAL A 63 32.37 12.26 28.74
CA VAL A 63 31.54 12.51 27.57
C VAL A 63 31.99 11.69 26.36
N GLU A 64 33.29 11.61 26.08
CA GLU A 64 33.81 10.79 24.97
C GLU A 64 33.56 9.30 25.18
N ILE A 65 33.65 8.80 26.42
CA ILE A 65 33.35 7.39 26.72
C ILE A 65 31.86 7.09 26.52
N LEU A 66 30.97 7.98 26.97
CA LEU A 66 29.54 7.81 26.78
C LEU A 66 29.14 7.90 25.30
N LEU A 67 29.77 8.79 24.54
CA LEU A 67 29.53 8.96 23.10
C LEU A 67 30.06 7.75 22.31
N ALA A 68 31.22 7.21 22.67
CA ALA A 68 31.73 5.98 22.09
C ALA A 68 30.81 4.78 22.36
N ILE A 69 30.29 4.64 23.59
CA ILE A 69 29.33 3.56 23.92
C ILE A 69 28.01 3.72 23.16
N ALA A 70 27.50 4.95 23.03
CA ALA A 70 26.31 5.24 22.23
C ALA A 70 26.51 4.89 20.74
N VAL A 71 27.65 5.26 20.17
CA VAL A 71 27.97 4.93 18.77
C VAL A 71 28.15 3.42 18.59
N ILE A 72 28.84 2.73 19.50
CA ILE A 72 29.03 1.28 19.42
C ILE A 72 27.69 0.53 19.54
N SER A 73 26.77 1.00 20.39
CA SER A 73 25.43 0.38 20.55
C SER A 73 24.52 0.59 19.33
N VAL A 74 24.59 1.76 18.69
CA VAL A 74 23.91 1.99 17.40
C VAL A 74 24.53 1.15 16.28
N LEU A 75 25.86 1.04 16.23
CA LEU A 75 26.54 0.24 15.21
C LEU A 75 26.33 -1.28 15.41
N THR A 76 26.28 -1.77 16.65
CA THR A 76 26.02 -3.20 16.91
C THR A 76 24.58 -3.60 16.64
N SER A 77 23.60 -2.73 16.91
CA SER A 77 22.20 -2.98 16.56
C SER A 77 21.98 -3.00 15.04
N ALA A 78 22.56 -2.06 14.30
CA ALA A 78 22.53 -2.08 12.84
C ALA A 78 23.27 -3.29 12.25
N GLY A 79 24.44 -3.63 12.80
CA GLY A 79 25.24 -4.78 12.35
C GLY A 79 24.56 -6.14 12.57
N TYR A 80 23.82 -6.30 13.67
CA TYR A 80 23.06 -7.52 13.94
C TYR A 80 21.93 -7.74 12.92
N TYR A 81 21.21 -6.69 12.56
CA TYR A 81 20.13 -6.75 11.57
C TYR A 81 20.64 -7.16 10.17
N VAL A 82 21.76 -6.58 9.73
CA VAL A 82 22.40 -6.94 8.46
C VAL A 82 22.90 -8.39 8.47
N ALA A 83 23.53 -8.84 9.56
CA ALA A 83 24.05 -10.20 9.67
C ALA A 83 22.95 -11.27 9.75
N ALA A 84 21.83 -10.99 10.42
CA ALA A 84 20.68 -11.88 10.49
C ALA A 84 19.99 -12.03 9.13
N THR A 85 19.75 -10.92 8.43
CA THR A 85 19.10 -10.91 7.11
C THR A 85 19.95 -11.64 6.07
N THR A 86 21.27 -11.45 6.08
CA THR A 86 22.19 -12.10 5.13
C THR A 86 22.18 -13.63 5.27
N LYS A 87 22.09 -14.16 6.50
CA LYS A 87 22.01 -15.60 6.74
C LYS A 87 20.72 -16.21 6.20
N GLU A 88 19.60 -15.50 6.37
CA GLU A 88 18.29 -15.97 5.88
C GLU A 88 18.26 -15.98 4.35
N THR A 89 18.71 -14.89 3.71
CA THR A 89 18.81 -14.80 2.25
C THR A 89 19.76 -15.86 1.66
N ALA A 90 20.89 -16.14 2.32
CA ALA A 90 21.80 -17.20 1.89
C ALA A 90 21.15 -18.60 1.96
N ARG A 91 20.34 -18.86 3.00
CA ARG A 91 19.58 -20.11 3.13
C ARG A 91 18.51 -20.24 2.05
N GLU A 92 17.76 -19.17 1.79
CA GLU A 92 16.73 -19.15 0.75
C GLU A 92 17.32 -19.38 -0.65
N ASN A 93 18.43 -18.72 -0.97
CA ASN A 93 19.13 -18.91 -2.24
C ASN A 93 19.69 -20.33 -2.38
N LYS A 94 20.25 -20.88 -1.29
CA LYS A 94 20.71 -22.27 -1.26
C LYS A 94 19.54 -23.23 -1.53
N LEU A 95 18.40 -23.07 -0.84
CA LEU A 95 17.22 -23.91 -1.04
C LEU A 95 16.70 -23.88 -2.48
N ARG A 96 16.66 -22.69 -3.11
CA ARG A 96 16.26 -22.54 -4.53
C ARG A 96 17.24 -23.24 -5.47
N SER A 97 18.54 -23.12 -5.20
CA SER A 97 19.59 -23.81 -5.96
C SER A 97 19.49 -25.33 -5.81
N ASP A 98 19.33 -25.82 -4.58
CA ASP A 98 19.17 -27.24 -4.27
C ASP A 98 17.93 -27.83 -4.97
N VAL A 99 16.78 -27.12 -4.95
CA VAL A 99 15.56 -27.53 -5.66
C VAL A 99 15.77 -27.58 -7.16
N THR A 100 16.52 -26.65 -7.73
CA THR A 100 16.85 -26.65 -9.16
C THR A 100 17.69 -27.86 -9.53
N ASN A 101 18.74 -28.16 -8.75
CA ASN A 101 19.60 -29.33 -8.95
C ASN A 101 18.82 -30.64 -8.80
N LEU A 102 17.91 -30.73 -7.81
CA LEU A 102 17.04 -31.90 -7.62
C LEU A 102 16.09 -32.11 -8.80
N ASN A 103 15.52 -31.04 -9.35
CA ASN A 103 14.64 -31.16 -10.52
C ASN A 103 15.39 -31.65 -11.77
N THR A 104 16.62 -31.18 -11.99
CA THR A 104 17.50 -31.72 -13.04
C THR A 104 17.79 -33.21 -12.81
N ALA A 105 18.07 -33.61 -11.56
CA ALA A 105 18.28 -35.02 -11.22
C ALA A 105 17.02 -35.88 -11.45
N VAL A 106 15.82 -35.36 -11.17
CA VAL A 106 14.54 -36.03 -11.48
C VAL A 106 14.36 -36.23 -12.98
N GLN A 107 14.62 -35.20 -13.78
CA GLN A 107 14.52 -35.30 -15.24
C GLN A 107 15.49 -36.35 -15.80
N LEU A 108 16.75 -36.33 -15.35
CA LEU A 108 17.74 -37.33 -15.74
C LEU A 108 17.36 -38.75 -15.28
N TYR A 109 16.82 -38.90 -14.07
CA TYR A 109 16.35 -40.19 -13.56
C TYR A 109 15.23 -40.78 -14.42
N VAL A 110 14.22 -39.97 -14.79
CA VAL A 110 13.13 -40.40 -15.66
C VAL A 110 13.62 -40.68 -17.08
N ALA A 111 14.52 -39.85 -17.62
CA ALA A 111 15.12 -40.07 -18.94
C ALA A 111 15.92 -41.39 -19.03
N ASN A 112 16.46 -41.88 -17.90
CA ASN A 112 17.18 -43.15 -17.81
C ASN A 112 16.26 -44.34 -17.43
N GLY A 113 14.94 -44.21 -17.62
CA GLY A 113 13.97 -45.30 -17.40
C GLY A 113 13.54 -45.50 -15.95
N GLY A 114 13.77 -44.52 -15.08
CA GLY A 114 13.28 -44.51 -13.71
C GLY A 114 11.80 -44.11 -13.63
N THR A 115 11.02 -44.80 -12.78
CA THR A 115 9.59 -44.51 -12.59
C THR A 115 9.32 -43.97 -11.19
N ILE A 116 8.72 -42.77 -11.10
CA ILE A 116 8.27 -42.19 -9.83
C ILE A 116 6.77 -42.47 -9.66
N PRO A 117 6.33 -43.04 -8.52
CA PRO A 117 4.91 -43.25 -8.25
C PRO A 117 4.10 -41.94 -8.31
N ALA A 118 2.88 -41.98 -8.86
CA ALA A 118 2.03 -40.80 -9.01
C ALA A 118 1.73 -40.07 -7.68
N ASN A 119 1.76 -40.80 -6.56
CA ASN A 119 1.43 -40.31 -5.22
C ASN A 119 2.67 -40.20 -4.30
N ALA A 120 3.88 -40.13 -4.88
CA ALA A 120 5.11 -40.17 -4.10
C ALA A 120 5.24 -38.97 -3.15
N THR A 121 5.70 -39.22 -1.92
CA THR A 121 6.13 -38.14 -1.02
C THR A 121 7.53 -37.64 -1.41
N ALA A 122 7.90 -36.45 -0.94
CA ALA A 122 9.21 -35.86 -1.18
C ALA A 122 10.37 -36.80 -0.77
N GLU A 123 10.23 -37.52 0.34
CA GLU A 123 11.21 -38.48 0.84
C GLU A 123 11.30 -39.73 -0.04
N GLN A 124 10.16 -40.20 -0.57
CA GLN A 124 10.12 -41.36 -1.47
C GLN A 124 10.80 -41.04 -2.79
N VAL A 125 10.60 -39.84 -3.34
CA VAL A 125 11.31 -39.36 -4.52
C VAL A 125 12.80 -39.29 -4.26
N LEU A 126 13.22 -38.72 -3.13
CA LEU A 126 14.64 -38.63 -2.80
C LEU A 126 15.29 -40.01 -2.68
N THR A 127 14.59 -40.97 -2.08
CA THR A 127 15.05 -42.36 -1.98
C THR A 127 15.25 -43.00 -3.35
N LYS A 128 14.39 -42.69 -4.33
CA LYS A 128 14.52 -43.18 -5.71
C LYS A 128 15.74 -42.56 -6.41
N LEU A 129 15.98 -41.27 -6.22
CA LEU A 129 17.16 -40.58 -6.77
C LEU A 129 18.48 -41.06 -6.16
N GLN A 130 18.43 -41.57 -4.92
CA GLN A 130 19.56 -42.16 -4.20
C GLN A 130 19.85 -43.62 -4.60
N SER A 131 19.01 -44.23 -5.44
CA SER A 131 19.17 -45.61 -5.91
C SER A 131 20.16 -45.72 -7.09
N ARG A 132 20.72 -46.91 -7.31
CA ARG A 132 21.48 -47.23 -8.54
C ARG A 132 20.74 -48.24 -9.40
N ALA A 133 21.00 -48.28 -10.70
CA ALA A 133 20.47 -49.33 -11.57
C ALA A 133 21.00 -50.72 -11.16
N THR A 134 20.19 -51.76 -11.28
CA THR A 134 20.67 -53.16 -11.18
C THR A 134 21.64 -53.49 -12.31
N GLY A 135 22.47 -54.53 -12.15
CA GLY A 135 23.45 -54.92 -13.18
C GLY A 135 22.81 -55.21 -14.56
N ALA A 136 21.59 -55.77 -14.57
CA ALA A 136 20.83 -56.00 -15.79
C ALA A 136 20.34 -54.68 -16.44
N SER A 137 19.81 -53.73 -15.66
CA SER A 137 19.39 -52.42 -16.18
C SER A 137 20.57 -51.54 -16.58
N ALA A 138 21.72 -51.64 -15.90
CA ALA A 138 22.93 -50.89 -16.18
C ALA A 138 23.61 -51.33 -17.49
N ALA A 139 23.55 -52.62 -17.84
CA ALA A 139 24.14 -53.15 -19.06
C ALA A 139 23.45 -52.65 -20.36
N VAL A 140 22.21 -52.16 -20.24
CA VAL A 140 21.40 -51.68 -21.37
C VAL A 140 21.13 -50.17 -21.28
N ALA A 141 21.58 -49.49 -20.22
CA ALA A 141 21.38 -48.06 -20.04
C ALA A 141 22.36 -47.25 -20.90
N ILE A 142 21.83 -46.39 -21.77
CA ILE A 142 22.59 -45.37 -22.48
C ILE A 142 22.66 -44.14 -21.57
N GLY A 143 23.50 -44.17 -20.53
CA GLY A 143 23.60 -43.07 -19.56
C GLY A 143 24.13 -43.45 -18.18
N LEU A 144 23.76 -42.66 -17.17
CA LEU A 144 24.25 -42.82 -15.80
C LEU A 144 23.55 -43.99 -15.08
N SER A 145 24.29 -45.05 -14.77
CA SER A 145 23.80 -46.23 -14.03
C SER A 145 23.88 -46.10 -12.50
N GLY A 146 24.57 -45.06 -12.01
CA GLY A 146 24.73 -44.76 -10.60
C GLY A 146 23.55 -44.05 -9.95
N SER A 147 23.80 -43.51 -8.76
CA SER A 147 22.89 -42.61 -8.04
C SER A 147 22.89 -41.23 -8.69
N PHE A 148 21.71 -40.59 -8.80
CA PHE A 148 21.59 -39.24 -9.35
C PHE A 148 21.80 -38.14 -8.31
N VAL A 149 21.72 -38.51 -7.03
CA VAL A 149 21.93 -37.62 -5.88
C VAL A 149 22.84 -38.32 -4.87
N ASP A 150 23.60 -37.56 -4.08
CA ASP A 150 24.45 -38.14 -3.03
C ASP A 150 23.59 -38.97 -2.03
N PRO A 151 23.90 -40.26 -1.80
CA PRO A 151 23.19 -41.09 -0.83
C PRO A 151 23.19 -40.54 0.60
N ARG A 152 24.14 -39.65 0.93
CA ARG A 152 24.24 -38.96 2.23
C ARG A 152 23.30 -37.78 2.36
N LEU A 153 22.61 -37.38 1.29
CA LEU A 153 21.67 -36.27 1.36
C LEU A 153 20.49 -36.62 2.28
N THR A 154 20.25 -35.78 3.28
CA THR A 154 19.15 -35.89 4.22
C THR A 154 18.26 -34.65 4.13
N PRO A 155 16.95 -34.81 3.93
CA PRO A 155 16.02 -33.69 4.01
C PRO A 155 15.73 -33.38 5.48
N ALA A 156 15.83 -32.11 5.87
CA ALA A 156 15.39 -31.64 7.18
C ALA A 156 13.97 -31.07 7.06
N ALA A 157 12.98 -31.78 7.62
CA ALA A 157 11.60 -31.32 7.66
C ALA A 157 11.43 -30.10 8.59
N GLN A 158 10.47 -29.23 8.29
CA GLN A 158 10.09 -28.13 9.18
C GLN A 158 9.37 -28.64 10.43
N SER A 159 9.58 -27.94 11.56
CA SER A 159 8.75 -28.12 12.76
C SER A 159 7.33 -27.57 12.54
N SER A 160 6.37 -27.94 13.40
CA SER A 160 5.00 -27.41 13.36
C SER A 160 4.95 -25.87 13.42
N ASP A 161 5.85 -25.29 14.22
CA ASP A 161 5.90 -23.84 14.44
C ASP A 161 6.48 -23.14 13.20
N GLN A 162 7.48 -23.75 12.55
CA GLN A 162 8.06 -23.25 11.29
C GLN A 162 7.09 -23.40 10.10
N ALA A 163 6.26 -24.45 10.07
CA ALA A 163 5.26 -24.62 9.03
C ALA A 163 4.17 -23.52 9.08
N SER A 164 3.94 -22.93 10.26
CA SER A 164 3.03 -21.80 10.46
C SER A 164 3.63 -20.44 10.08
N SER A 165 4.95 -20.37 9.84
CA SER A 165 5.64 -19.16 9.38
C SER A 165 5.75 -19.10 7.84
N SER A 166 6.10 -17.92 7.33
CA SER A 166 6.30 -17.66 5.89
C SER A 166 7.67 -18.12 5.37
N GLU A 167 8.40 -18.96 6.10
CA GLU A 167 9.70 -19.50 5.68
C GLU A 167 9.59 -20.34 4.40
N LEU A 168 10.54 -20.19 3.47
CA LEU A 168 10.56 -21.00 2.25
C LEU A 168 10.80 -22.48 2.55
N ARG A 169 10.12 -23.35 1.80
CA ARG A 169 10.26 -24.82 1.88
C ARG A 169 10.17 -25.46 0.51
N ALA A 170 10.83 -26.59 0.34
CA ALA A 170 10.67 -27.45 -0.83
C ALA A 170 9.50 -28.42 -0.61
N VAL A 171 8.55 -28.43 -1.54
CA VAL A 171 7.40 -29.34 -1.56
C VAL A 171 7.41 -30.11 -2.87
N TRP A 172 7.15 -31.41 -2.81
CA TRP A 172 6.98 -32.23 -4.00
C TRP A 172 5.60 -32.00 -4.60
N VAL A 173 5.56 -31.60 -5.88
CA VAL A 173 4.35 -31.45 -6.67
C VAL A 173 4.29 -32.63 -7.64
N PRO A 174 3.37 -33.59 -7.45
CA PRO A 174 3.23 -34.73 -8.35
C PRO A 174 2.77 -34.27 -9.74
N ALA A 175 3.04 -35.09 -10.76
CA ALA A 175 2.63 -34.81 -12.13
C ALA A 175 1.09 -34.73 -12.24
N ALA A 176 0.57 -33.68 -12.89
CA ALA A 176 -0.88 -33.44 -12.99
C ALA A 176 -1.55 -34.14 -14.19
N GLY A 177 -0.77 -34.70 -15.12
CA GLY A 177 -1.27 -35.38 -16.33
C GLY A 177 -0.28 -36.35 -16.95
N SER A 178 -0.73 -37.12 -17.94
CA SER A 178 0.11 -38.06 -18.69
C SER A 178 1.15 -37.32 -19.54
N GLY A 179 2.44 -37.47 -19.20
CA GLY A 179 3.56 -36.86 -19.93
C GLY A 179 4.31 -35.77 -19.18
N GLU A 180 3.83 -35.33 -18.01
CA GLU A 180 4.56 -34.40 -17.15
C GLU A 180 5.40 -35.15 -16.10
N THR A 181 6.63 -34.70 -15.86
CA THR A 181 7.43 -35.17 -14.73
C THR A 181 7.11 -34.34 -13.49
N GLY A 182 6.80 -34.99 -12.36
CA GLY A 182 6.65 -34.30 -11.08
C GLY A 182 7.92 -33.52 -10.72
N LYS A 183 7.78 -32.46 -9.90
CA LYS A 183 8.89 -31.55 -9.58
C LYS A 183 8.83 -31.06 -8.13
N PHE A 184 10.00 -30.72 -7.58
CA PHE A 184 10.09 -29.94 -6.36
C PHE A 184 9.80 -28.46 -6.65
N ALA A 185 8.90 -27.87 -5.88
CA ALA A 185 8.56 -26.45 -5.92
C ALA A 185 8.90 -25.79 -4.59
N VAL A 186 9.31 -24.53 -4.62
CA VAL A 186 9.50 -23.73 -3.41
C VAL A 186 8.17 -23.08 -3.04
N ALA A 187 7.69 -23.33 -1.82
CA ALA A 187 6.42 -22.83 -1.29
C ALA A 187 6.62 -22.02 0.00
N THR A 188 5.62 -21.22 0.37
CA THR A 188 5.54 -20.45 1.62
C THR A 188 4.36 -20.87 2.49
N THR A 189 3.57 -21.85 2.05
CA THR A 189 2.40 -22.41 2.75
C THR A 189 2.48 -23.95 2.79
N GLY A 190 1.89 -24.59 3.80
CA GLY A 190 1.95 -26.04 4.02
C GLY A 190 3.21 -26.56 4.74
N GLN A 191 3.30 -27.87 4.99
CA GLN A 191 4.48 -28.51 5.59
C GLN A 191 5.41 -29.02 4.47
N GLY A 192 6.72 -28.79 4.59
CA GLY A 192 7.70 -29.21 3.57
C GLY A 192 9.13 -29.36 4.12
N ILE A 193 10.08 -29.54 3.20
CA ILE A 193 11.50 -29.68 3.52
C ILE A 193 12.13 -28.29 3.65
N ARG A 194 12.74 -28.00 4.80
CA ARG A 194 13.39 -26.72 5.10
C ARG A 194 14.73 -26.58 4.38
N GLU A 195 15.55 -27.61 4.45
CA GLU A 195 16.89 -27.62 3.86
C GLU A 195 17.32 -29.04 3.51
N PHE A 196 18.24 -29.14 2.55
CA PHE A 196 18.95 -30.37 2.25
C PHE A 196 20.37 -30.26 2.82
N SER A 197 20.74 -31.22 3.66
CA SER A 197 22.06 -31.31 4.28
C SER A 197 22.70 -32.65 3.97
N ILE A 198 24.02 -32.68 3.95
CA ILE A 198 24.78 -33.93 3.86
C ILE A 198 24.99 -34.42 5.28
N ASP A 199 24.47 -35.61 5.59
CA ASP A 199 24.69 -36.27 6.87
C ASP A 199 25.90 -37.21 6.75
N GLU A 200 27.04 -36.75 7.26
CA GLU A 200 28.29 -37.52 7.23
C GLU A 200 28.19 -38.83 8.03
N SER A 201 27.29 -38.90 9.02
CA SER A 201 27.11 -40.10 9.85
C SER A 201 26.57 -41.30 9.06
N LYS A 202 25.86 -41.07 7.95
CA LYS A 202 25.40 -42.11 7.02
C LYS A 202 26.55 -42.80 6.27
N THR A 203 27.72 -42.17 6.18
CA THR A 203 28.93 -42.77 5.62
C THR A 203 29.41 -43.95 6.47
N ALA A 204 29.27 -43.86 7.79
CA ALA A 204 29.70 -44.91 8.74
C ALA A 204 28.73 -46.11 8.80
N ALA A 205 27.48 -45.93 8.35
CA ALA A 205 26.42 -46.96 8.39
C ALA A 205 26.31 -47.80 7.10
N GLY A 206 27.25 -47.68 6.16
CA GLY A 206 27.23 -48.42 4.88
C GLY A 206 26.30 -47.84 3.81
N ALA A 207 25.64 -46.69 4.08
CA ALA A 207 24.73 -46.02 3.15
C ALA A 207 25.43 -45.34 1.95
N SER A 208 26.77 -45.43 1.85
CA SER A 208 27.51 -45.03 0.64
C SER A 208 27.32 -45.99 -0.54
N THR A 209 26.64 -47.11 -0.33
CA THR A 209 26.23 -48.02 -1.41
C THR A 209 24.74 -47.82 -1.75
N PRO A 210 24.42 -47.17 -2.88
CA PRO A 210 23.05 -47.00 -3.36
C PRO A 210 22.29 -48.34 -3.46
N VAL A 211 21.03 -48.35 -3.04
CA VAL A 211 20.16 -49.53 -3.16
C VAL A 211 19.92 -49.82 -4.66
N PRO A 212 20.09 -51.07 -5.14
CA PRO A 212 19.79 -51.43 -6.52
C PRO A 212 18.29 -51.34 -6.83
N GLU A 213 17.94 -50.72 -7.97
CA GLU A 213 16.59 -50.61 -8.50
C GLU A 213 16.54 -51.03 -9.98
N THR A 214 15.52 -51.78 -10.36
CA THR A 214 15.27 -52.16 -11.76
C THR A 214 14.63 -50.98 -12.49
N ARG A 215 15.28 -50.51 -13.57
CA ARG A 215 14.81 -49.40 -14.43
C ARG A 215 14.39 -49.96 -15.78
N GLN A 216 13.22 -49.55 -16.28
CA GLN A 216 12.70 -49.95 -17.60
C GLN A 216 13.02 -48.87 -18.63
N GLN A 217 13.87 -49.19 -19.59
CA GLN A 217 14.16 -48.29 -20.73
C GLN A 217 12.94 -48.26 -21.65
N THR A 218 12.47 -47.05 -21.99
CA THR A 218 11.32 -46.83 -22.89
C THR A 218 11.72 -46.65 -24.36
N MET A 219 13.01 -46.56 -24.65
CA MET A 219 13.48 -46.74 -26.03
C MET A 219 13.64 -48.25 -26.26
N GLU A 220 13.11 -48.77 -27.36
CA GLU A 220 13.54 -50.04 -27.95
C GLU A 220 15.04 -49.91 -28.27
N ALA A 221 15.87 -50.07 -27.24
CA ALA A 221 17.30 -50.22 -27.42
C ALA A 221 17.47 -51.56 -28.15
N VAL A 222 18.01 -51.48 -29.37
CA VAL A 222 18.71 -52.55 -30.05
C VAL A 222 19.40 -53.40 -28.99
N SER A 223 18.86 -54.59 -28.76
CA SER A 223 19.29 -55.47 -27.69
C SER A 223 20.75 -55.87 -27.94
N LEU A 224 21.67 -55.29 -27.17
CA LEU A 224 23.07 -55.74 -27.12
C LEU A 224 23.23 -57.15 -26.54
N SER A 225 22.12 -57.86 -26.24
CA SER A 225 22.11 -59.26 -25.81
C SER A 225 21.84 -60.26 -26.93
N GLU A 226 21.70 -59.83 -28.19
CA GLU A 226 21.76 -60.78 -29.31
C GLU A 226 23.22 -61.06 -29.68
N SER A 227 23.50 -62.32 -30.00
CA SER A 227 24.83 -62.96 -30.10
C SER A 227 25.77 -62.42 -31.20
N THR A 228 25.60 -61.19 -31.65
CA THR A 228 26.44 -60.52 -32.65
C THR A 228 26.53 -59.03 -32.33
N PRO A 229 27.64 -58.53 -31.75
CA PRO A 229 27.80 -57.11 -31.47
C PRO A 229 28.06 -56.36 -32.76
N HIS A 230 27.08 -55.58 -33.21
CA HIS A 230 27.33 -54.54 -34.21
C HIS A 230 27.78 -53.27 -33.49
N TRP A 231 29.09 -53.10 -33.35
CA TRP A 231 29.66 -51.82 -32.92
C TRP A 231 29.51 -50.80 -34.06
N VAL A 232 29.06 -49.60 -33.73
CA VAL A 232 28.90 -48.51 -34.70
C VAL A 232 30.14 -47.62 -34.64
N TRP A 233 31.32 -48.16 -34.98
CA TRP A 233 32.50 -47.36 -35.37
C TRP A 233 33.53 -48.24 -36.08
N GLY A 234 33.22 -48.89 -37.21
CA GLY A 234 34.18 -49.74 -37.94
C GLY A 234 35.49 -49.03 -38.36
N VAL A 235 36.49 -48.96 -37.48
CA VAL A 235 37.91 -48.81 -37.81
C VAL A 235 38.57 -50.12 -37.39
N ALA A 236 38.97 -50.92 -38.38
CA ALA A 236 39.69 -52.16 -38.15
C ALA A 236 41.17 -51.84 -37.96
N ASP A 237 41.60 -51.67 -36.71
CA ASP A 237 43.02 -51.70 -36.37
C ASP A 237 43.34 -53.02 -35.66
N ALA A 238 44.24 -53.78 -36.29
CA ALA A 238 44.81 -54.99 -35.76
C ALA A 238 45.57 -54.69 -34.47
N GLN A 239 45.24 -55.41 -33.40
CA GLN A 239 45.88 -55.31 -32.09
C GLN A 239 47.22 -56.06 -32.06
N PRO A 240 48.33 -55.41 -31.65
CA PRO A 240 49.40 -56.07 -30.91
C PRO A 240 49.28 -55.77 -29.41
N ALA A 241 49.73 -56.74 -28.62
CA ALA A 241 49.62 -56.79 -27.17
C ALA A 241 50.39 -55.68 -26.44
N ALA A 242 49.88 -55.33 -25.27
CA ALA A 242 50.46 -54.38 -24.33
C ALA A 242 51.89 -54.76 -23.90
N THR A 243 52.75 -53.75 -23.74
CA THR A 243 53.89 -53.83 -22.83
C THR A 243 54.11 -52.46 -22.17
N GLU A 244 54.55 -52.55 -20.93
CA GLU A 244 54.52 -51.57 -19.85
C GLU A 244 55.27 -50.26 -20.08
N LEU A 245 54.86 -49.25 -19.31
CA LEU A 245 55.60 -48.02 -19.02
C LEU A 245 57.05 -48.32 -18.60
N GLY A 246 58.01 -47.68 -19.26
CA GLY A 246 59.39 -47.67 -18.80
C GLY A 246 60.26 -46.62 -19.49
N ALA A 247 60.74 -45.67 -18.68
CA ALA A 247 61.97 -44.87 -18.82
C ALA A 247 61.97 -43.54 -19.61
N THR A 248 62.62 -42.59 -18.93
CA THR A 248 63.01 -41.20 -19.18
C THR A 248 63.84 -40.94 -20.45
N PRO A 249 63.90 -39.68 -20.94
CA PRO A 249 64.60 -39.33 -22.18
C PRO A 249 66.11 -39.21 -21.96
N THR A 250 66.90 -39.79 -22.88
CA THR A 250 68.32 -39.48 -23.05
C THR A 250 68.56 -38.89 -24.43
N THR A 251 69.14 -37.69 -24.44
CA THR A 251 69.72 -37.00 -25.59
C THR A 251 71.00 -37.69 -26.05
N GLY A 252 71.17 -37.91 -27.35
CA GLY A 252 72.50 -38.21 -27.89
C GLY A 252 72.55 -38.72 -29.34
N VAL A 253 72.94 -37.79 -30.24
CA VAL A 253 73.86 -37.97 -31.38
C VAL A 253 73.43 -38.88 -32.55
N ALA A 254 73.35 -38.32 -33.77
CA ALA A 254 74.34 -38.59 -34.84
C ALA A 254 73.88 -38.02 -36.19
N ALA A 255 74.79 -37.26 -36.80
CA ALA A 255 74.73 -36.84 -38.19
C ALA A 255 75.25 -37.94 -39.12
N GLY A 256 74.70 -37.98 -40.34
CA GLY A 256 75.32 -38.58 -41.52
C GLY A 256 74.29 -39.16 -42.50
N PRO A 257 74.63 -39.33 -43.80
CA PRO A 257 75.46 -38.49 -44.65
C PRO A 257 74.71 -38.02 -45.92
N SER A 258 75.31 -37.03 -46.56
CA SER A 258 74.97 -36.44 -47.85
C SER A 258 74.83 -37.49 -48.97
N ALA A 259 73.72 -37.43 -49.71
CA ALA A 259 73.53 -38.14 -50.96
C ALA A 259 73.83 -37.20 -52.15
N THR A 260 74.58 -37.76 -53.10
CA THR A 260 75.01 -37.24 -54.40
C THR A 260 73.87 -36.63 -55.26
N PRO A 261 74.15 -35.59 -56.08
CA PRO A 261 73.16 -34.95 -56.93
C PRO A 261 72.86 -35.79 -58.17
N SER A 262 71.58 -36.10 -58.41
CA SER A 262 71.10 -36.61 -59.69
C SER A 262 70.69 -35.44 -60.58
N THR A 263 71.26 -35.41 -61.77
CA THR A 263 70.99 -34.51 -62.89
C THR A 263 69.52 -34.52 -63.31
N ASN A 264 68.85 -33.38 -63.13
CA ASN A 264 67.82 -32.78 -63.99
C ASN A 264 67.47 -31.41 -63.36
N ASP A 265 68.35 -30.41 -63.49
CA ASP A 265 68.06 -29.04 -63.06
C ASP A 265 67.04 -28.42 -64.03
N LEU A 266 65.76 -28.76 -63.86
CA LEU A 266 64.68 -27.96 -64.40
C LEU A 266 64.67 -26.63 -63.64
N GLU A 267 64.78 -25.52 -64.36
CA GLU A 267 64.67 -24.19 -63.77
C GLU A 267 63.30 -24.09 -63.07
N GLN A 268 63.31 -23.79 -61.76
CA GLN A 268 62.09 -23.76 -60.96
C GLN A 268 61.35 -22.44 -61.18
N LEU A 269 60.05 -22.50 -61.44
CA LEU A 269 59.22 -21.30 -61.58
C LEU A 269 59.08 -20.57 -60.24
N ASP A 270 59.02 -19.25 -60.30
CA ASP A 270 58.73 -18.41 -59.13
C ASP A 270 57.26 -18.58 -58.69
N PRO A 271 56.98 -18.58 -57.37
CA PRO A 271 55.62 -18.69 -56.87
C PRO A 271 54.76 -17.47 -57.24
N PRO A 272 53.43 -17.63 -57.36
CA PRO A 272 52.54 -16.52 -57.66
C PRO A 272 52.48 -15.55 -56.47
N THR A 273 52.24 -14.26 -56.73
CA THR A 273 52.11 -13.24 -55.68
C THR A 273 50.65 -12.84 -55.45
N PHE A 274 50.26 -12.71 -54.19
CA PHE A 274 48.94 -12.21 -53.79
C PHE A 274 48.91 -10.69 -53.84
N SER A 275 47.79 -10.10 -54.32
CA SER A 275 47.61 -8.64 -54.29
C SER A 275 47.57 -8.06 -52.88
N ARG A 276 47.17 -8.87 -51.89
CA ARG A 276 47.23 -8.58 -50.45
C ARG A 276 47.95 -9.73 -49.75
N GLY A 277 48.99 -9.43 -48.95
CA GLY A 277 49.71 -10.43 -48.17
C GLY A 277 48.81 -11.14 -47.15
N GLY A 278 49.20 -12.33 -46.67
CA GLY A 278 48.53 -12.96 -45.53
C GLY A 278 48.65 -12.10 -44.26
N GLY A 279 47.66 -12.20 -43.37
CA GLY A 279 47.61 -11.43 -42.13
C GLY A 279 46.19 -11.17 -41.63
N SER A 280 46.05 -10.35 -40.59
CA SER A 280 44.76 -9.99 -40.00
C SER A 280 44.18 -8.73 -40.63
N TYR A 281 42.92 -8.80 -41.06
CA TYR A 281 42.20 -7.70 -41.74
C TYR A 281 40.92 -7.31 -41.00
N ASP A 282 40.46 -6.07 -41.18
CA ASP A 282 39.19 -5.60 -40.61
C ASP A 282 38.00 -6.40 -41.21
N LEU A 283 37.01 -6.73 -40.38
CA LEU A 283 35.84 -7.52 -40.76
C LEU A 283 35.05 -6.92 -41.93
N SER A 284 35.12 -5.60 -42.13
CA SER A 284 34.51 -4.89 -43.26
C SER A 284 35.08 -5.25 -44.62
N LEU A 285 36.30 -5.81 -44.67
CA LEU A 285 36.92 -6.30 -45.90
C LEU A 285 36.43 -7.70 -46.29
N PHE A 286 35.69 -8.38 -45.40
CA PHE A 286 35.17 -9.71 -45.65
C PHE A 286 33.68 -9.69 -46.05
N PRO A 287 33.25 -10.56 -46.97
CA PRO A 287 34.06 -11.58 -47.64
C PRO A 287 34.97 -10.94 -48.72
N MET A 288 36.25 -11.33 -48.74
CA MET A 288 37.33 -10.61 -49.45
C MET A 288 37.22 -10.80 -50.96
N ALA A 289 36.51 -9.88 -51.62
CA ALA A 289 36.15 -9.98 -53.04
C ALA A 289 37.15 -9.33 -54.01
N ASP A 290 38.23 -8.72 -53.51
CA ASP A 290 39.25 -8.00 -54.29
C ASP A 290 40.62 -8.69 -54.31
N LEU A 291 40.73 -9.91 -53.76
CA LEU A 291 41.98 -10.66 -53.77
C LEU A 291 42.26 -11.21 -55.18
N THR A 292 43.42 -10.88 -55.74
CA THR A 292 43.86 -11.32 -57.08
C THR A 292 45.26 -11.92 -57.00
N LEU A 293 45.58 -12.82 -57.92
CA LEU A 293 46.91 -13.43 -58.06
C LEU A 293 47.63 -12.86 -59.29
N SER A 294 48.95 -12.69 -59.20
CA SER A 294 49.80 -12.32 -60.33
C SER A 294 50.88 -13.37 -60.58
N ASN A 295 51.17 -13.64 -61.86
CA ASN A 295 52.23 -14.57 -62.28
C ASN A 295 53.51 -13.76 -62.52
N PRO A 296 54.58 -13.93 -61.72
CA PRO A 296 55.85 -13.24 -61.97
C PRO A 296 56.66 -13.85 -63.12
N ASN A 297 56.31 -15.06 -63.57
CA ASN A 297 57.07 -15.80 -64.58
C ASN A 297 56.77 -15.32 -66.00
N THR A 298 57.81 -15.16 -66.82
CA THR A 298 57.69 -14.91 -68.26
C THR A 298 57.51 -16.18 -69.09
N ALA A 299 57.76 -17.35 -68.50
CA ALA A 299 57.58 -18.66 -69.12
C ALA A 299 56.09 -19.07 -69.23
N PRO A 300 55.69 -19.81 -70.29
CA PRO A 300 54.30 -20.24 -70.49
C PRO A 300 53.86 -21.17 -69.36
N SER A 301 53.00 -20.66 -68.49
CA SER A 301 52.60 -21.32 -67.24
C SER A 301 51.19 -20.91 -66.82
N LYS A 302 50.55 -21.71 -65.94
CA LYS A 302 49.20 -21.46 -65.41
C LYS A 302 49.23 -21.40 -63.89
N ILE A 303 48.49 -20.45 -63.31
CA ILE A 303 48.32 -20.38 -61.86
C ILE A 303 47.18 -21.32 -61.45
N TYR A 304 47.41 -22.14 -60.43
CA TYR A 304 46.40 -22.91 -59.73
C TYR A 304 46.28 -22.39 -58.29
N TYR A 305 45.07 -22.44 -57.73
CA TYR A 305 44.81 -22.06 -56.34
C TYR A 305 43.83 -23.00 -55.65
N GLN A 306 43.88 -23.02 -54.33
CA GLN A 306 42.98 -23.73 -53.44
C GLN A 306 42.56 -22.77 -52.32
N VAL A 307 41.27 -22.78 -51.99
CA VAL A 307 40.70 -22.03 -50.87
C VAL A 307 40.27 -23.05 -49.81
N ALA A 308 40.70 -22.87 -48.56
CA ALA A 308 40.39 -23.75 -47.43
C ALA A 308 40.71 -25.24 -47.68
N GLY A 309 41.79 -25.55 -48.41
CA GLY A 309 42.18 -26.93 -48.72
C GLY A 309 41.26 -27.66 -49.71
N GLY A 310 40.39 -26.94 -50.42
CA GLY A 310 39.52 -27.50 -51.47
C GLY A 310 40.26 -28.00 -52.71
N ALA A 311 39.52 -28.48 -53.71
CA ALA A 311 40.11 -28.97 -54.96
C ALA A 311 40.83 -27.83 -55.73
N PRO A 312 42.02 -28.08 -56.32
CA PRO A 312 42.75 -27.08 -57.11
C PRO A 312 41.89 -26.52 -58.25
N GLN A 313 41.84 -25.20 -58.37
CA GLN A 313 41.16 -24.49 -59.46
C GLN A 313 42.19 -23.71 -60.28
N GLU A 314 42.01 -23.67 -61.61
CA GLU A 314 42.81 -22.81 -62.49
C GLU A 314 42.38 -21.34 -62.31
N TYR A 315 43.33 -20.43 -62.12
CA TYR A 315 43.06 -19.01 -62.04
C TYR A 315 43.09 -18.38 -63.44
N THR A 316 41.91 -17.98 -63.93
CA THR A 316 41.71 -17.41 -65.27
C THR A 316 41.81 -15.87 -65.30
N GLY A 317 42.29 -15.24 -64.22
CA GLY A 317 42.29 -13.79 -64.03
C GLY A 317 41.01 -13.25 -63.37
N GLY A 318 41.11 -12.08 -62.74
CA GLY A 318 40.04 -11.45 -61.96
C GLY A 318 40.16 -11.70 -60.46
N SER A 319 39.10 -11.45 -59.69
CA SER A 319 39.08 -11.72 -58.26
C SER A 319 38.88 -13.19 -57.94
N LEU A 320 39.52 -13.67 -56.87
CA LEU A 320 39.24 -14.97 -56.30
C LEU A 320 37.81 -15.06 -55.74
N PRO A 321 37.23 -16.28 -55.60
CA PRO A 321 35.94 -16.48 -54.95
C PRO A 321 35.95 -15.90 -53.53
N SER A 322 34.86 -15.27 -53.14
CA SER A 322 34.74 -14.64 -51.82
C SER A 322 34.83 -15.70 -50.71
N PHE A 323 35.68 -15.50 -49.71
CA PHE A 323 35.88 -16.40 -48.57
C PHE A 323 35.74 -15.69 -47.23
N HIS A 324 35.55 -16.47 -46.17
CA HIS A 324 35.41 -16.00 -44.79
C HIS A 324 36.77 -15.89 -44.08
N PRO A 325 36.87 -15.20 -42.93
CA PRO A 325 38.06 -15.21 -42.09
C PRO A 325 38.54 -16.64 -41.73
N ASP A 326 39.80 -16.74 -41.33
CA ASP A 326 40.51 -17.99 -41.00
C ASP A 326 40.65 -18.96 -42.19
N THR A 327 40.52 -18.43 -43.41
CA THR A 327 40.70 -19.19 -44.64
C THR A 327 42.15 -19.11 -45.11
N GLN A 328 42.77 -20.28 -45.26
CA GLN A 328 44.04 -20.40 -45.96
C GLN A 328 43.81 -20.47 -47.48
N VAL A 329 44.50 -19.62 -48.22
CA VAL A 329 44.58 -19.67 -49.68
C VAL A 329 45.97 -20.11 -50.07
N THR A 330 46.04 -21.20 -50.83
CA THR A 330 47.29 -21.77 -51.35
C THR A 330 47.30 -21.62 -52.86
N ALA A 331 48.37 -21.09 -53.43
CA ALA A 331 48.51 -20.90 -54.87
C ALA A 331 49.90 -21.35 -55.36
N TRP A 332 49.97 -21.92 -56.56
CA TRP A 332 51.22 -22.30 -57.20
C TRP A 332 51.12 -22.17 -58.71
N VAL A 333 52.26 -22.08 -59.38
CA VAL A 333 52.37 -22.03 -60.82
C VAL A 333 52.74 -23.41 -61.34
N LYS A 334 51.93 -23.94 -62.26
CA LYS A 334 52.21 -25.19 -62.96
C LYS A 334 52.82 -24.91 -64.33
N SER A 335 53.93 -25.57 -64.62
CA SER A 335 54.61 -25.44 -65.92
C SER A 335 53.80 -26.10 -67.04
N ASN A 336 53.73 -25.45 -68.22
CA ASN A 336 53.23 -26.07 -69.45
C ASN A 336 54.37 -26.62 -70.34
N SER A 337 55.63 -26.57 -69.88
CA SER A 337 56.83 -26.95 -70.62
C SER A 337 57.67 -27.95 -69.85
N ALA A 338 58.26 -28.92 -70.55
CA ALA A 338 59.16 -29.90 -69.97
C ALA A 338 60.51 -29.32 -69.50
N ALA A 339 60.76 -28.02 -69.73
CA ALA A 339 61.98 -27.32 -69.34
C ALA A 339 61.94 -26.72 -67.91
N TYR A 340 60.76 -26.63 -67.29
CA TYR A 340 60.58 -26.00 -65.98
C TYR A 340 59.89 -26.93 -65.00
N SER A 341 60.28 -26.85 -63.72
CA SER A 341 59.57 -27.51 -62.62
C SER A 341 58.50 -26.57 -62.02
N ASP A 342 57.48 -27.15 -61.39
CA ASP A 342 56.41 -26.38 -60.75
C ASP A 342 56.96 -25.47 -59.64
N SER A 343 56.31 -24.32 -59.43
CA SER A 343 56.72 -23.42 -58.36
C SER A 343 56.52 -24.03 -56.98
N SER A 344 57.18 -23.48 -55.97
CA SER A 344 56.77 -23.69 -54.59
C SER A 344 55.36 -23.14 -54.34
N MET A 345 54.67 -23.67 -53.32
CA MET A 345 53.35 -23.19 -52.92
C MET A 345 53.46 -21.87 -52.16
N ALA A 346 52.78 -20.83 -52.65
CA ALA A 346 52.53 -19.60 -51.92
C ALA A 346 51.30 -19.80 -51.02
N ASN A 347 51.50 -19.71 -49.71
CA ASN A 347 50.42 -19.81 -48.73
C ASN A 347 50.16 -18.43 -48.11
N ALA A 348 48.90 -18.02 -48.07
CA ALA A 348 48.45 -16.86 -47.32
C ALA A 348 47.24 -17.24 -46.46
N THR A 349 47.32 -16.96 -45.17
CA THR A 349 46.19 -17.09 -44.25
C THR A 349 45.61 -15.70 -44.02
N TYR A 350 44.28 -15.58 -44.15
CA TYR A 350 43.55 -14.33 -43.97
C TYR A 350 42.68 -14.42 -42.72
N ASP A 351 43.22 -13.92 -41.62
CA ASP A 351 42.53 -13.88 -40.34
C ASP A 351 41.75 -12.56 -40.22
N ASN A 352 40.78 -12.49 -39.31
CA ASN A 352 40.17 -11.22 -38.96
C ASN A 352 40.83 -10.58 -37.75
N LEU A 353 40.77 -9.24 -37.71
CA LEU A 353 41.01 -8.50 -36.48
C LEU A 353 39.72 -8.53 -35.65
N VAL A 354 39.80 -9.00 -34.39
CA VAL A 354 38.67 -9.03 -33.47
C VAL A 354 38.10 -7.61 -33.31
N LYS A 355 36.82 -7.42 -33.63
CA LYS A 355 36.15 -6.13 -33.53
C LYS A 355 35.41 -6.03 -32.20
N THR A 356 35.69 -4.99 -31.40
CA THR A 356 34.88 -4.70 -30.21
C THR A 356 33.51 -4.18 -30.62
N LEU A 357 32.44 -4.81 -30.11
CA LEU A 357 31.08 -4.36 -30.35
C LEU A 357 30.80 -3.03 -29.63
N GLU A 358 29.98 -2.19 -30.24
CA GLU A 358 29.52 -0.93 -29.64
C GLU A 358 28.00 -0.95 -29.53
N VAL A 359 27.49 -0.65 -28.34
CA VAL A 359 26.04 -0.52 -28.08
C VAL A 359 25.76 0.93 -27.72
N SER A 360 24.67 1.46 -28.27
CA SER A 360 24.05 2.71 -27.86
C SER A 360 22.71 2.41 -27.18
N LEU A 361 22.39 3.16 -26.13
CA LEU A 361 21.15 3.01 -25.37
C LEU A 361 20.42 4.35 -25.36
N SER A 362 19.15 4.35 -25.78
CA SER A 362 18.31 5.55 -25.86
C SER A 362 16.93 5.31 -25.25
N GLY A 363 16.35 6.33 -24.65
CA GLY A 363 15.06 6.25 -23.98
C GLY A 363 14.68 7.53 -23.25
N PRO A 364 13.50 7.58 -22.63
CA PRO A 364 13.05 8.73 -21.84
C PRO A 364 13.90 8.90 -20.58
N SER A 365 14.11 10.15 -20.15
CA SER A 365 14.76 10.45 -18.85
C SER A 365 13.79 10.35 -17.67
N SER A 366 12.50 10.54 -17.92
CA SER A 366 11.44 10.36 -16.92
C SER A 366 10.14 9.92 -17.55
N LEU A 367 9.29 9.26 -16.76
CA LEU A 367 7.96 8.80 -17.15
C LEU A 367 6.93 9.17 -16.08
N THR A 368 5.74 9.58 -16.52
CA THR A 368 4.55 9.69 -15.67
C THR A 368 3.87 8.33 -15.51
N TYR A 369 2.97 8.20 -14.51
CA TYR A 369 2.21 6.97 -14.28
C TYR A 369 1.46 6.50 -15.53
N GLN A 370 0.78 7.43 -16.22
CA GLN A 370 0.06 7.13 -17.45
C GLN A 370 1.01 6.68 -18.55
N GLN A 371 2.12 7.40 -18.77
CA GLN A 371 3.11 7.02 -19.76
C GLN A 371 3.74 5.65 -19.48
N ALA A 372 3.84 5.21 -18.22
CA ALA A 372 4.29 3.87 -17.84
C ALA A 372 3.22 2.77 -18.04
N GLY A 373 2.05 3.10 -18.59
CA GLY A 373 0.93 2.19 -18.85
C GLY A 373 -0.14 2.16 -17.77
N GLY A 374 -0.02 3.01 -16.74
CA GLY A 374 -1.01 3.13 -15.67
C GLY A 374 -2.35 3.73 -16.15
N ALA A 375 -3.45 3.22 -15.61
CA ALA A 375 -4.79 3.68 -15.98
C ALA A 375 -5.19 4.94 -15.19
N MET A 376 -5.61 5.99 -15.89
CA MET A 376 -6.22 7.18 -15.28
C MET A 376 -7.74 7.03 -15.23
N TYR A 377 -8.38 7.60 -14.21
CA TYR A 377 -9.82 7.51 -14.02
C TYR A 377 -10.55 8.17 -15.19
N GLY A 378 -11.39 7.40 -15.89
CA GLY A 378 -12.14 7.90 -17.06
C GLY A 378 -11.33 7.98 -18.35
N GLU A 379 -10.07 7.55 -18.37
CA GLU A 379 -9.23 7.54 -19.56
C GLU A 379 -8.77 6.12 -19.93
N THR A 380 -8.47 5.90 -21.21
CA THR A 380 -7.93 4.64 -21.72
C THR A 380 -6.41 4.59 -21.55
N SER A 381 -5.86 3.41 -21.20
CA SER A 381 -4.41 3.21 -21.09
C SER A 381 -3.68 3.53 -22.39
N THR A 382 -2.51 4.17 -22.26
CA THR A 382 -1.61 4.50 -23.36
C THR A 382 -0.63 3.37 -23.66
N VAL A 383 0.01 3.44 -24.84
CA VAL A 383 0.99 2.48 -25.33
C VAL A 383 2.19 2.35 -24.37
N THR A 384 2.65 1.11 -24.16
CA THR A 384 3.78 0.77 -23.29
C THR A 384 5.08 1.47 -23.73
N PRO A 385 5.77 2.18 -22.85
CA PRO A 385 7.01 2.86 -23.19
C PRO A 385 8.16 1.86 -23.26
N VAL A 386 9.09 2.09 -24.20
CA VAL A 386 10.28 1.25 -24.38
C VAL A 386 11.55 2.10 -24.44
N ALA A 387 12.62 1.61 -23.81
CA ALA A 387 13.98 2.04 -24.15
C ALA A 387 14.53 1.15 -25.26
N THR A 388 15.42 1.67 -26.09
CA THR A 388 15.96 0.96 -27.25
C THR A 388 17.48 0.88 -27.16
N ALA A 389 18.01 -0.34 -27.21
CA ALA A 389 19.43 -0.62 -27.35
C ALA A 389 19.73 -0.97 -28.82
N THR A 390 20.75 -0.35 -29.40
CA THR A 390 21.15 -0.57 -30.80
C THR A 390 22.65 -0.82 -30.90
N VAL A 391 23.04 -1.88 -31.62
CA VAL A 391 24.44 -2.17 -31.92
C VAL A 391 24.88 -1.36 -33.15
N THR A 392 26.04 -0.71 -33.06
CA THR A 392 26.64 -0.02 -34.19
C THR A 392 27.13 -1.04 -35.21
N THR A 393 26.53 -1.06 -36.40
CA THR A 393 26.90 -1.98 -37.50
C THR A 393 27.96 -1.42 -38.45
N SER A 394 28.39 -0.18 -38.24
CA SER A 394 29.45 0.45 -39.05
C SER A 394 30.75 -0.34 -38.93
N GLY A 395 31.31 -0.78 -40.06
CA GLY A 395 32.51 -1.62 -40.11
C GLY A 395 32.25 -3.12 -39.90
N ILE A 396 30.99 -3.56 -39.84
CA ILE A 396 30.62 -4.98 -39.80
C ILE A 396 29.88 -5.32 -41.11
N ALA A 397 30.40 -6.24 -41.90
CA ALA A 397 29.70 -6.67 -43.11
C ALA A 397 28.37 -7.38 -42.77
N SER A 398 27.35 -7.25 -43.62
CA SER A 398 25.99 -7.76 -43.35
C SER A 398 25.93 -9.27 -43.09
N ALA A 399 26.87 -10.04 -43.67
CA ALA A 399 27.01 -11.48 -43.43
C ALA A 399 27.30 -11.82 -41.95
N TYR A 400 27.85 -10.89 -41.17
CA TYR A 400 28.25 -11.07 -39.78
C TYR A 400 27.34 -10.35 -38.78
N GLN A 401 26.21 -9.76 -39.22
CA GLN A 401 25.28 -9.01 -38.36
C GLN A 401 24.15 -9.88 -37.76
N GLY A 402 24.32 -11.20 -37.74
CA GLY A 402 23.31 -12.15 -37.28
C GLY A 402 23.44 -12.56 -35.81
N THR A 403 22.35 -13.09 -35.25
CA THR A 403 22.29 -13.61 -33.87
C THR A 403 23.19 -14.82 -33.62
N SER A 404 23.77 -15.40 -34.67
CA SER A 404 24.79 -16.46 -34.57
C SER A 404 26.17 -15.92 -34.19
N TYR A 405 26.40 -14.61 -34.32
CA TYR A 405 27.68 -13.96 -34.03
C TYR A 405 27.68 -13.18 -32.73
N TYR A 406 26.61 -12.43 -32.48
CA TYR A 406 26.43 -11.68 -31.23
C TYR A 406 24.95 -11.44 -30.96
N VAL A 407 24.62 -11.21 -29.69
CA VAL A 407 23.25 -10.93 -29.24
C VAL A 407 23.27 -9.83 -28.18
N ILE A 408 22.25 -8.96 -28.21
CA ILE A 408 22.09 -7.92 -27.19
C ILE A 408 21.48 -8.55 -25.93
N TYR A 409 22.14 -8.36 -24.80
CA TYR A 409 21.64 -8.65 -23.46
C TYR A 409 21.17 -7.36 -22.80
N THR A 410 20.00 -7.41 -22.19
CA THR A 410 19.38 -6.27 -21.50
C THR A 410 19.05 -6.62 -20.07
N SER A 411 19.19 -5.68 -19.14
CA SER A 411 18.79 -5.84 -17.74
C SER A 411 18.03 -4.61 -17.25
N VAL A 412 17.04 -4.87 -16.41
CA VAL A 412 16.22 -3.86 -15.74
C VAL A 412 16.47 -3.98 -14.24
N GLY A 413 16.85 -2.87 -13.58
CA GLY A 413 17.23 -2.82 -12.17
C GLY A 413 18.65 -3.31 -11.86
N SER A 414 19.42 -3.76 -12.86
CA SER A 414 20.80 -4.22 -12.73
C SER A 414 21.69 -3.54 -13.76
N THR A 415 22.94 -3.27 -13.39
CA THR A 415 23.99 -2.72 -14.25
C THR A 415 24.86 -3.79 -14.90
N THR A 416 24.50 -5.09 -14.78
CA THR A 416 25.34 -6.21 -15.25
C THR A 416 24.62 -7.11 -16.28
N PRO A 417 24.27 -6.57 -17.47
CA PRO A 417 23.51 -7.30 -18.46
C PRO A 417 24.25 -8.53 -19.03
N LEU A 418 25.58 -8.54 -19.06
CA LEU A 418 26.36 -9.67 -19.60
C LEU A 418 26.33 -10.94 -18.73
N THR A 419 26.06 -10.80 -17.43
CA THR A 419 26.05 -11.92 -16.46
C THR A 419 24.66 -12.23 -15.94
N SER A 420 23.80 -11.22 -15.78
CA SER A 420 22.46 -11.35 -15.20
C SER A 420 21.33 -10.87 -16.11
N GLY A 421 21.67 -10.35 -17.31
CA GLY A 421 20.71 -9.83 -18.27
C GLY A 421 19.99 -10.94 -19.02
N THR A 422 18.87 -10.55 -19.64
CA THR A 422 18.09 -11.41 -20.52
C THR A 422 18.53 -11.17 -21.96
N SER A 423 18.72 -12.24 -22.71
CA SER A 423 18.96 -12.17 -24.14
C SER A 423 17.73 -11.60 -24.85
N SER A 424 17.93 -10.59 -25.69
CA SER A 424 16.87 -10.00 -26.51
C SER A 424 16.47 -10.87 -27.70
N GLY A 425 17.27 -11.90 -28.03
CA GLY A 425 17.12 -12.67 -29.27
C GLY A 425 17.38 -11.87 -30.54
N SER A 426 17.92 -10.65 -30.43
CA SER A 426 18.21 -9.74 -31.54
C SER A 426 19.68 -9.32 -31.54
N ALA A 427 20.27 -9.23 -32.73
CA ALA A 427 21.64 -8.78 -32.92
C ALA A 427 21.73 -7.25 -33.07
N THR A 428 20.75 -6.61 -33.72
CA THR A 428 20.86 -5.20 -34.12
C THR A 428 20.12 -4.25 -33.21
N THR A 429 18.90 -4.60 -32.79
CA THR A 429 18.04 -3.71 -31.97
C THR A 429 17.24 -4.50 -30.94
N ALA A 430 17.24 -4.04 -29.69
CA ALA A 430 16.48 -4.63 -28.60
C ALA A 430 15.61 -3.57 -27.91
N ALA A 431 14.33 -3.89 -27.72
CA ALA A 431 13.40 -3.09 -26.94
C ALA A 431 13.42 -3.55 -25.47
N ILE A 432 13.51 -2.59 -24.55
CA ILE A 432 13.49 -2.81 -23.10
C ILE A 432 12.17 -2.26 -22.58
N ASP A 433 11.35 -3.13 -22.01
CA ASP A 433 10.05 -2.77 -21.45
C ASP A 433 10.20 -1.87 -20.21
N LEU A 434 9.58 -0.70 -20.24
CA LEU A 434 9.52 0.26 -19.13
C LEU A 434 8.13 0.30 -18.48
N SER A 435 7.31 -0.73 -18.70
CA SER A 435 5.96 -0.87 -18.14
C SER A 435 5.95 -0.80 -16.61
N LEU A 436 4.82 -0.35 -16.07
CA LEU A 436 4.57 -0.14 -14.65
C LEU A 436 4.94 -1.34 -13.76
N SER A 437 4.78 -2.58 -14.26
CA SER A 437 5.16 -3.81 -13.54
C SER A 437 6.64 -3.90 -13.21
N GLY A 438 7.52 -3.31 -14.04
CA GLY A 438 8.97 -3.33 -13.83
C GLY A 438 9.46 -2.39 -12.73
N TRP A 439 8.63 -1.43 -12.29
CA TRP A 439 9.05 -0.40 -11.33
C TRP A 439 8.88 -0.80 -9.87
N GLY A 440 7.90 -1.64 -9.55
CA GLY A 440 7.56 -1.98 -8.16
C GLY A 440 7.42 -0.71 -7.30
N THR A 441 8.19 -0.63 -6.22
CA THR A 441 8.25 0.54 -5.31
C THR A 441 9.41 1.50 -5.60
N ALA A 442 10.24 1.22 -6.61
CA ALA A 442 11.43 2.02 -6.91
C ALA A 442 11.05 3.37 -7.52
N SER A 443 11.72 4.46 -7.11
CA SER A 443 11.50 5.81 -7.66
C SER A 443 12.23 6.06 -9.00
N SER A 444 13.15 5.17 -9.35
CA SER A 444 13.93 5.21 -10.60
C SER A 444 14.26 3.80 -11.04
N LEU A 445 14.28 3.58 -12.35
CA LEU A 445 14.63 2.32 -12.98
C LEU A 445 15.94 2.49 -13.74
N THR A 446 16.94 1.69 -13.38
CA THR A 446 18.19 1.61 -14.15
C THR A 446 18.04 0.53 -15.20
N VAL A 447 18.11 0.89 -16.47
CA VAL A 447 18.18 -0.06 -17.58
C VAL A 447 19.60 -0.12 -18.10
N ALA A 448 20.09 -1.32 -18.37
CA ALA A 448 21.41 -1.52 -18.94
C ALA A 448 21.36 -2.49 -20.11
N ALA A 449 22.27 -2.28 -21.07
CA ALA A 449 22.40 -3.13 -22.24
C ALA A 449 23.87 -3.31 -22.61
N ALA A 450 24.19 -4.50 -23.12
CA ALA A 450 25.48 -4.83 -23.70
C ALA A 450 25.30 -5.88 -24.80
N ALA A 451 26.17 -5.86 -25.80
CA ALA A 451 26.21 -6.90 -26.83
C ALA A 451 27.25 -7.93 -26.41
N LYS A 452 26.81 -9.19 -26.35
CA LYS A 452 27.66 -10.33 -26.03
C LYS A 452 28.02 -11.07 -27.32
N SER A 453 29.30 -11.33 -27.49
CA SER A 453 29.81 -12.16 -28.56
C SER A 453 29.46 -13.63 -28.33
N LEU A 454 29.04 -14.32 -29.39
CA LEU A 454 28.94 -15.78 -29.46
C LEU A 454 30.10 -16.39 -30.24
N ARG A 455 30.85 -15.56 -30.96
CA ARG A 455 32.02 -15.89 -31.77
C ARG A 455 33.17 -14.98 -31.34
N GLU A 456 33.88 -15.39 -30.29
CA GLU A 456 34.97 -14.63 -29.66
C GLU A 456 36.17 -14.43 -30.60
N ASP A 457 36.29 -15.28 -31.60
CA ASP A 457 37.17 -15.18 -32.77
C ASP A 457 36.84 -13.98 -33.68
N TYR A 458 35.57 -13.57 -33.75
CA TYR A 458 35.10 -12.46 -34.61
C TYR A 458 34.94 -11.15 -33.84
N PHE A 459 34.37 -11.23 -32.64
CA PHE A 459 33.95 -10.07 -31.87
C PHE A 459 34.33 -10.17 -30.40
N ALA A 460 34.70 -9.02 -29.82
CA ALA A 460 34.77 -8.84 -28.37
C ALA A 460 33.47 -8.19 -27.85
N ASP A 461 33.08 -8.56 -26.63
CA ASP A 461 31.90 -8.00 -25.94
C ASP A 461 31.94 -6.46 -25.90
N SER A 462 30.76 -5.84 -25.95
CA SER A 462 30.65 -4.40 -25.81
C SER A 462 30.85 -3.96 -24.36
N SER A 463 31.21 -2.68 -24.18
CA SER A 463 31.03 -2.03 -22.88
C SER A 463 29.54 -2.02 -22.50
N THR A 464 29.26 -2.07 -21.19
CA THR A 464 27.88 -1.95 -20.70
C THR A 464 27.45 -0.50 -20.73
N GLN A 465 26.32 -0.22 -21.37
CA GLN A 465 25.65 1.06 -21.33
C GLN A 465 24.51 1.03 -20.31
N SER A 466 24.28 2.13 -19.61
CA SER A 466 23.19 2.25 -18.64
C SER A 466 22.47 3.60 -18.76
N LEU A 467 21.15 3.56 -18.62
CA LEU A 467 20.27 4.73 -18.59
C LEU A 467 19.41 4.63 -17.32
N THR A 468 19.29 5.73 -16.59
CA THR A 468 18.39 5.81 -15.43
C THR A 468 17.15 6.60 -15.81
N VAL A 469 16.00 5.96 -15.72
CA VAL A 469 14.68 6.58 -15.95
C VAL A 469 14.04 6.86 -14.60
N SER A 470 13.59 8.10 -14.37
CA SER A 470 13.00 8.49 -13.07
C SER A 470 11.48 8.64 -13.15
N GLN A 471 10.79 8.43 -12.03
CA GLN A 471 9.36 8.73 -11.93
C GLN A 471 9.12 10.24 -11.95
N SER A 472 8.23 10.69 -12.82
CA SER A 472 7.66 12.03 -12.79
C SER A 472 6.35 11.99 -12.03
N LYS A 473 6.36 12.49 -10.78
CA LYS A 473 5.21 12.39 -9.87
C LYS A 473 4.05 13.27 -10.34
N THR A 474 2.86 12.70 -10.37
CA THR A 474 1.62 13.44 -10.69
C THR A 474 0.99 13.99 -9.40
N SER A 475 0.73 15.29 -9.33
CA SER A 475 0.11 15.92 -8.15
C SER A 475 -1.40 15.76 -8.16
N LEU A 476 -1.97 15.26 -7.06
CA LEU A 476 -3.42 15.05 -6.92
C LEU A 476 -4.11 16.30 -6.35
N SER A 477 -5.35 16.54 -6.78
CA SER A 477 -6.14 17.68 -6.31
C SER A 477 -6.77 17.43 -4.94
N THR A 478 -6.96 18.50 -4.17
CA THR A 478 -7.61 18.48 -2.86
C THR A 478 -9.05 17.97 -2.98
N PRO A 479 -9.49 17.05 -2.10
CA PRO A 479 -10.88 16.61 -2.10
C PRO A 479 -11.79 17.70 -1.51
N SER A 480 -13.08 17.60 -1.79
CA SER A 480 -14.11 18.42 -1.15
C SER A 480 -14.88 17.61 -0.11
N ILE A 481 -15.23 18.25 1.01
CA ILE A 481 -16.01 17.64 2.10
C ILE A 481 -17.35 18.36 2.18
N THR A 482 -18.46 17.60 2.12
CA THR A 482 -19.83 18.12 2.18
C THR A 482 -20.59 17.41 3.31
N PRO A 483 -21.31 18.15 4.19
CA PRO A 483 -21.47 19.61 4.22
C PRO A 483 -20.17 20.34 4.55
N ALA A 484 -19.94 21.51 3.93
CA ALA A 484 -18.74 22.33 4.17
C ALA A 484 -18.74 23.04 5.54
N THR A 485 -19.92 23.17 6.14
CA THR A 485 -20.17 23.62 7.51
C THR A 485 -21.42 22.90 8.03
N GLY A 486 -21.53 22.69 9.34
CA GLY A 486 -22.71 22.05 9.91
C GLY A 486 -22.60 21.80 11.41
N GLN A 487 -23.74 21.58 12.06
CA GLN A 487 -23.79 21.15 13.45
C GLN A 487 -23.70 19.62 13.52
N ARG A 488 -22.95 19.09 14.49
CA ARG A 488 -22.88 17.65 14.75
C ARG A 488 -24.26 17.16 15.21
N SER A 489 -25.00 16.53 14.30
CA SER A 489 -26.19 15.73 14.60
C SER A 489 -25.90 14.28 14.20
N ALA A 490 -26.40 13.32 14.97
CA ALA A 490 -26.19 11.88 14.76
C ALA A 490 -26.71 11.35 13.40
N LEU A 491 -27.34 12.20 12.59
CA LEU A 491 -27.97 11.86 11.32
C LEU A 491 -27.35 12.54 10.08
N VAL A 492 -26.30 13.36 10.24
CA VAL A 492 -25.69 14.05 9.08
C VAL A 492 -24.58 13.19 8.48
N ALA A 493 -24.85 12.63 7.31
CA ALA A 493 -23.87 11.89 6.51
C ALA A 493 -22.83 12.85 5.90
N VAL A 494 -21.55 12.56 6.10
CA VAL A 494 -20.43 13.33 5.53
C VAL A 494 -19.98 12.67 4.24
N THR A 495 -20.01 13.42 3.14
CA THR A 495 -19.56 12.98 1.82
C THR A 495 -18.24 13.63 1.49
N ILE A 496 -17.24 12.84 1.11
CA ILE A 496 -15.96 13.33 0.60
C ILE A 496 -15.88 12.99 -0.88
N THR A 497 -15.58 13.99 -1.72
CA THR A 497 -15.53 13.85 -3.18
C THR A 497 -14.16 14.27 -3.70
N ALA A 498 -13.50 13.38 -4.42
CA ALA A 498 -12.28 13.68 -5.17
C ALA A 498 -12.62 14.25 -6.55
N ALA A 499 -11.78 15.15 -7.06
CA ALA A 499 -11.92 15.78 -8.38
C ALA A 499 -10.54 15.96 -9.03
N GLY A 500 -10.53 16.40 -10.29
CA GLY A 500 -9.30 16.67 -11.04
C GLY A 500 -8.66 15.41 -11.64
N THR A 501 -7.35 15.45 -11.80
CA THR A 501 -6.56 14.34 -12.36
C THR A 501 -6.45 13.21 -11.33
N LEU A 502 -7.15 12.11 -11.58
CA LEU A 502 -7.24 10.97 -10.66
C LEU A 502 -6.79 9.69 -11.36
N PRO A 503 -5.96 8.85 -10.72
CA PRO A 503 -5.67 7.51 -11.22
C PRO A 503 -6.86 6.55 -10.99
N ALA A 504 -6.99 5.52 -11.83
CA ALA A 504 -7.94 4.46 -11.56
C ALA A 504 -7.56 3.72 -10.25
N GLY A 505 -8.53 3.53 -9.35
CA GLY A 505 -8.28 2.91 -8.04
C GLY A 505 -7.60 3.83 -7.02
N PHE A 506 -7.65 5.16 -7.21
CA PHE A 506 -7.23 6.13 -6.21
C PHE A 506 -7.91 5.87 -4.84
N GLN A 507 -7.28 6.35 -3.77
CA GLN A 507 -7.77 6.14 -2.41
C GLN A 507 -8.00 7.47 -1.69
N ILE A 508 -9.05 7.54 -0.87
CA ILE A 508 -9.26 8.67 0.04
C ILE A 508 -9.09 8.17 1.46
N TYR A 509 -8.18 8.78 2.22
CA TYR A 509 -8.10 8.56 3.67
C TYR A 509 -8.60 9.79 4.40
N TYR A 510 -9.31 9.56 5.49
CA TYR A 510 -9.81 10.60 6.36
C TYR A 510 -9.56 10.28 7.84
N THR A 511 -9.57 11.32 8.66
CA THR A 511 -9.48 11.26 10.12
C THR A 511 -10.67 12.00 10.70
N GLN A 512 -11.10 11.61 11.89
CA GLN A 512 -12.19 12.25 12.62
C GLN A 512 -11.70 13.01 13.88
N ASP A 513 -10.44 12.81 14.27
CA ASP A 513 -9.79 13.42 15.44
C ASP A 513 -9.09 14.75 15.13
N GLY A 514 -9.21 15.25 13.88
CA GLY A 514 -8.52 16.46 13.42
C GLY A 514 -7.03 16.29 13.13
N SER A 515 -6.47 15.08 13.27
CA SER A 515 -5.10 14.79 12.82
C SER A 515 -5.04 14.82 11.29
N ASP A 516 -3.91 15.20 10.70
CA ASP A 516 -3.74 15.08 9.25
C ASP A 516 -3.51 13.59 8.91
N PRO A 517 -4.23 12.98 7.94
CA PRO A 517 -3.88 11.65 7.41
C PRO A 517 -2.40 11.50 7.05
N GLY A 518 -1.76 12.60 6.66
CA GLY A 518 -0.33 12.74 6.44
C GLY A 518 0.13 12.32 5.04
N ALA A 519 1.34 12.69 4.65
CA ALA A 519 1.89 12.39 3.33
C ALA A 519 3.32 11.85 3.46
N GLY A 520 3.45 10.52 3.50
CA GLY A 520 4.74 9.85 3.55
C GLY A 520 5.52 10.01 2.24
N ALA A 521 6.84 9.83 2.29
CA ALA A 521 7.71 9.93 1.11
C ALA A 521 7.37 8.89 0.00
N ASN A 522 6.77 7.77 0.41
CA ASN A 522 6.25 6.70 -0.45
C ASN A 522 4.81 6.97 -0.95
N GLY A 523 4.24 8.14 -0.68
CA GLY A 523 2.87 8.48 -1.08
C GLY A 523 1.79 7.83 -0.22
N ARG A 524 2.10 7.26 0.95
CA ARG A 524 1.13 6.64 1.86
C ARG A 524 0.72 7.56 3.01
N PRO A 525 -0.47 7.36 3.62
CA PRO A 525 -0.82 8.03 4.87
C PRO A 525 0.16 7.65 5.99
N THR A 526 0.48 8.60 6.87
CA THR A 526 1.40 8.40 8.00
C THR A 526 0.67 8.36 9.35
N SER A 527 -0.57 8.82 9.42
CA SER A 527 -1.36 8.81 10.64
C SER A 527 -1.98 7.44 10.88
N ALA A 528 -1.85 6.92 12.11
CA ALA A 528 -2.52 5.70 12.54
C ALA A 528 -4.05 5.88 12.67
N ALA A 529 -4.53 7.13 12.77
CA ALA A 529 -5.95 7.47 12.81
C ALA A 529 -6.58 7.56 11.40
N ALA A 530 -5.76 7.46 10.34
CA ALA A 530 -6.24 7.55 8.96
C ALA A 530 -7.07 6.30 8.61
N THR A 531 -8.33 6.53 8.25
CA THR A 531 -9.28 5.48 7.85
C THR A 531 -9.52 5.57 6.34
N LEU A 532 -9.52 4.43 5.65
CA LEU A 532 -9.84 4.36 4.23
C LEU A 532 -11.34 4.56 4.00
N LEU A 533 -11.71 5.49 3.12
CA LEU A 533 -13.10 5.74 2.74
C LEU A 533 -13.53 4.78 1.62
N SER A 534 -14.68 4.13 1.80
CA SER A 534 -15.30 3.34 0.73
C SER A 534 -15.98 4.25 -0.29
N LEU A 535 -15.58 4.14 -1.56
CA LEU A 535 -16.05 5.01 -2.65
C LEU A 535 -17.20 4.41 -3.49
N GLY A 536 -17.61 3.16 -3.23
CA GLY A 536 -18.71 2.52 -3.96
C GLY A 536 -18.53 2.42 -5.48
N GLY A 537 -17.29 2.57 -6.00
CA GLY A 537 -16.99 2.59 -7.44
C GLY A 537 -17.04 3.96 -8.11
N GLY A 538 -17.35 5.04 -7.38
CA GLY A 538 -17.37 6.42 -7.88
C GLY A 538 -16.18 7.27 -7.41
N THR A 539 -16.31 8.59 -7.54
CA THR A 539 -15.31 9.55 -7.04
C THR A 539 -15.59 10.08 -5.63
N SER A 540 -16.67 9.63 -5.01
CA SER A 540 -17.12 10.07 -3.70
C SER A 540 -17.46 8.89 -2.79
N GLY A 541 -17.27 9.09 -1.49
CA GLY A 541 -17.66 8.15 -0.46
C GLY A 541 -18.36 8.86 0.68
N THR A 542 -19.18 8.14 1.41
CA THR A 542 -19.98 8.69 2.50
C THR A 542 -19.76 7.90 3.78
N PHE A 543 -19.66 8.59 4.91
CA PHE A 543 -19.65 7.96 6.22
C PHE A 543 -20.50 8.78 7.19
N THR A 544 -20.99 8.11 8.24
CA THR A 544 -21.72 8.76 9.33
C THR A 544 -20.79 8.82 10.55
N PRO A 545 -20.52 10.00 11.13
CA PRO A 545 -19.73 10.11 12.36
C PRO A 545 -20.41 9.36 13.52
N GLU A 546 -19.63 8.72 14.39
CA GLU A 546 -20.19 8.00 15.54
C GLU A 546 -20.99 8.93 16.47
N SER A 547 -22.20 8.50 16.83
CA SER A 547 -23.08 9.18 17.77
C SER A 547 -22.56 8.99 19.20
N GLY A 548 -21.89 10.00 19.77
CA GLY A 548 -21.44 9.91 21.17
C GLY A 548 -20.37 10.90 21.61
N GLY A 549 -19.69 11.60 20.69
CA GLY A 549 -18.71 12.61 21.09
C GLY A 549 -19.37 13.94 21.41
N THR A 550 -19.11 14.46 22.62
CA THR A 550 -19.63 15.76 23.10
C THR A 550 -18.79 16.96 22.65
N GLY A 551 -17.98 16.79 21.59
CA GLY A 551 -17.01 17.79 21.12
C GLY A 551 -17.08 18.06 19.61
N GLU A 552 -16.39 19.13 19.22
CA GLU A 552 -16.12 19.53 17.85
C GLU A 552 -15.51 18.37 17.05
N LEU A 553 -16.13 18.01 15.92
CA LEU A 553 -15.67 16.95 15.04
C LEU A 553 -14.90 17.60 13.89
N THR A 554 -13.58 17.47 13.88
CA THR A 554 -12.76 17.93 12.76
C THR A 554 -12.46 16.76 11.83
N VAL A 555 -13.05 16.79 10.64
CA VAL A 555 -12.76 15.83 9.57
C VAL A 555 -11.66 16.40 8.69
N LYS A 556 -10.55 15.67 8.59
CA LYS A 556 -9.50 15.95 7.61
C LYS A 556 -9.39 14.82 6.62
N SER A 557 -9.15 15.14 5.34
CA SER A 557 -9.02 14.11 4.29
C SER A 557 -7.99 14.48 3.23
N ARG A 558 -7.42 13.45 2.61
CA ARG A 558 -6.47 13.53 1.49
C ARG A 558 -6.74 12.43 0.46
N VAL A 559 -6.38 12.73 -0.79
CA VAL A 559 -6.41 11.77 -1.91
C VAL A 559 -5.01 11.23 -2.15
N TYR A 560 -4.92 9.93 -2.37
CA TYR A 560 -3.70 9.16 -2.59
C TYR A 560 -3.79 8.37 -3.89
N GLY A 561 -2.62 7.98 -4.41
CA GLY A 561 -2.52 7.08 -5.55
C GLY A 561 -3.09 5.68 -5.25
N PRO A 562 -3.19 4.82 -6.27
CA PRO A 562 -3.68 3.46 -6.11
C PRO A 562 -2.69 2.61 -5.30
N SER A 563 -3.22 1.61 -4.60
CA SER A 563 -2.41 0.74 -3.76
C SER A 563 -1.30 0.03 -4.56
N GLY A 564 -0.07 0.10 -4.06
CA GLY A 564 1.12 -0.46 -4.71
C GLY A 564 1.84 0.50 -5.65
N TYR A 565 1.20 1.62 -6.05
CA TYR A 565 1.76 2.63 -6.95
C TYR A 565 1.69 4.04 -6.36
N GLU A 566 1.59 4.15 -5.04
CA GLU A 566 1.43 5.43 -4.35
C GLU A 566 2.63 6.37 -4.59
N SER A 567 3.83 5.83 -4.83
CA SER A 567 5.06 6.58 -5.08
C SER A 567 5.04 7.40 -6.37
N TRP A 568 4.18 7.05 -7.32
CA TRP A 568 3.99 7.78 -8.59
C TRP A 568 3.21 9.08 -8.43
N PHE A 569 2.66 9.34 -7.25
CA PHE A 569 1.79 10.47 -6.99
C PHE A 569 2.31 11.31 -5.83
N THR A 570 2.06 12.61 -5.92
CA THR A 570 2.14 13.50 -4.76
C THR A 570 0.73 13.54 -4.15
N PRO A 571 0.53 13.07 -2.90
CA PRO A 571 -0.78 13.13 -2.25
C PRO A 571 -1.34 14.54 -2.24
N SER A 572 -2.65 14.66 -2.33
CA SER A 572 -3.31 15.98 -2.34
C SER A 572 -2.99 16.77 -1.07
N SER A 573 -3.16 18.09 -1.10
CA SER A 573 -3.24 18.86 0.14
C SER A 573 -4.44 18.41 0.99
N VAL A 574 -4.41 18.76 2.29
CA VAL A 574 -5.43 18.35 3.24
C VAL A 574 -6.70 19.21 3.08
N ALA A 575 -7.84 18.55 2.88
CA ALA A 575 -9.15 19.18 3.08
C ALA A 575 -9.52 19.07 4.56
N SER A 576 -10.03 20.14 5.15
CA SER A 576 -10.41 20.18 6.56
C SER A 576 -11.77 20.84 6.70
N VAL A 577 -12.71 20.16 7.34
CA VAL A 577 -13.98 20.73 7.75
C VAL A 577 -14.20 20.41 9.21
N THR A 578 -14.69 21.39 9.94
CA THR A 578 -14.97 21.25 11.36
C THR A 578 -16.45 21.41 11.62
N TYR A 579 -17.06 20.37 12.16
CA TYR A 579 -18.46 20.36 12.58
C TYR A 579 -18.52 20.71 14.05
N THR A 580 -19.10 21.87 14.34
CA THR A 580 -19.30 22.31 15.72
C THR A 580 -20.39 21.45 16.34
N SER A 581 -20.26 21.11 17.62
CA SER A 581 -21.37 20.49 18.35
C SER A 581 -22.60 21.38 18.23
N ALA A 582 -23.79 20.78 18.16
CA ALA A 582 -25.01 21.53 18.38
C ALA A 582 -24.84 22.34 19.68
N SER A 583 -24.97 23.65 19.56
CA SER A 583 -24.43 24.62 20.50
C SER A 583 -24.89 24.37 21.93
N SER A 584 -23.94 24.50 22.86
CA SER A 584 -24.06 24.92 24.28
C SER A 584 -23.98 23.87 25.41
N GLY A 585 -23.99 22.56 25.14
CA GLY A 585 -24.07 21.57 26.23
C GLY A 585 -25.38 21.68 27.04
N ILE A 586 -26.35 22.43 26.51
CA ILE A 586 -27.69 22.57 27.05
C ILE A 586 -28.51 21.39 26.51
N PRO A 587 -29.14 20.62 27.40
CA PRO A 587 -29.96 19.48 26.97
C PRO A 587 -31.20 19.93 26.22
N GLU A 588 -31.67 19.06 25.33
CA GLU A 588 -32.99 19.14 24.69
C GLU A 588 -34.07 19.30 25.76
N GLY A 589 -34.93 20.30 25.58
CA GLY A 589 -35.78 20.73 26.68
C GLY A 589 -36.32 22.15 26.60
N ALA A 590 -36.80 22.60 27.76
CA ALA A 590 -37.32 23.95 27.95
C ALA A 590 -36.44 24.77 28.91
N LEU A 591 -36.12 26.01 28.53
CA LEU A 591 -35.48 27.02 29.37
C LEU A 591 -36.55 27.96 29.93
N VAL A 592 -36.75 27.96 31.25
CA VAL A 592 -37.90 28.62 31.88
C VAL A 592 -37.51 29.47 33.08
N GLY A 593 -38.21 30.59 33.27
CA GLY A 593 -38.16 31.33 34.54
C GLY A 593 -38.99 30.65 35.64
N ASN A 594 -40.15 30.13 35.25
CA ASN A 594 -41.06 29.39 36.11
C ASN A 594 -41.79 28.31 35.29
N ALA A 595 -42.15 27.19 35.91
CA ALA A 595 -43.00 26.19 35.28
C ALA A 595 -43.99 25.53 36.26
N SER A 596 -45.17 25.19 35.71
CA SER A 596 -46.20 24.39 36.37
C SER A 596 -46.47 23.17 35.50
N VAL A 597 -46.15 21.98 36.02
CA VAL A 597 -46.26 20.72 35.27
C VAL A 597 -47.39 19.89 35.87
N ASN A 598 -48.41 19.62 35.06
CA ASN A 598 -49.61 18.82 35.39
C ASN A 598 -49.71 17.53 34.57
N GLY A 599 -48.96 17.41 33.47
CA GLY A 599 -49.00 16.23 32.58
C GLY A 599 -47.64 15.54 32.43
N THR A 600 -47.52 14.74 31.37
CA THR A 600 -46.26 14.11 30.95
C THR A 600 -45.58 14.96 29.90
N PHE A 601 -44.30 15.28 30.10
CA PHE A 601 -43.46 15.86 29.05
C PHE A 601 -42.17 15.09 28.87
N TYR A 602 -41.69 15.03 27.63
CA TYR A 602 -40.42 14.41 27.25
C TYR A 602 -39.34 15.47 27.09
N GLY A 603 -38.15 15.23 27.62
CA GLY A 603 -37.01 16.16 27.55
C GLY A 603 -36.73 16.86 28.89
N SER A 604 -35.72 17.74 28.91
CA SER A 604 -35.21 18.36 30.12
C SER A 604 -35.90 19.69 30.47
N LEU A 605 -35.87 20.06 31.75
CA LEU A 605 -36.39 21.35 32.22
C LEU A 605 -35.27 22.14 32.92
N ILE A 606 -35.01 23.34 32.42
CA ILE A 606 -33.87 24.17 32.83
C ILE A 606 -34.42 25.46 33.39
N TYR A 607 -34.23 25.69 34.68
CA TYR A 607 -34.66 26.91 35.33
C TYR A 607 -33.59 27.99 35.24
N THR A 608 -34.00 29.25 35.09
CA THR A 608 -33.13 30.42 35.07
C THR A 608 -33.71 31.56 35.92
N ASN A 609 -32.84 32.43 36.44
CA ASN A 609 -33.19 33.57 37.30
C ASN A 609 -33.03 34.93 36.60
N GLU A 610 -32.85 34.96 35.27
CA GLU A 610 -32.40 36.17 34.57
C GLU A 610 -33.47 37.22 34.26
N LYS A 611 -34.76 36.88 34.22
CA LYS A 611 -35.85 37.79 33.81
C LYS A 611 -36.94 37.95 34.87
N GLY A 612 -36.60 37.65 36.10
CA GLY A 612 -37.45 37.74 37.28
C GLY A 612 -36.81 36.94 38.42
N ASN A 613 -37.14 37.29 39.66
CA ASN A 613 -36.79 36.43 40.79
C ASN A 613 -37.38 35.05 40.51
N LEU A 614 -36.57 33.99 40.69
CA LEU A 614 -37.15 32.65 40.79
C LEU A 614 -38.29 32.71 41.80
N PRO A 615 -39.44 32.10 41.50
CA PRO A 615 -40.52 32.06 42.47
C PRO A 615 -40.00 31.45 43.77
N SER A 616 -40.51 31.92 44.90
CA SER A 616 -40.20 31.32 46.20
C SER A 616 -40.57 29.83 46.25
N TYR A 617 -41.42 29.39 45.32
CA TYR A 617 -42.00 28.07 45.27
C TYR A 617 -42.20 27.57 43.82
N ILE A 618 -41.69 26.37 43.51
CA ILE A 618 -41.89 25.67 42.22
C ILE A 618 -42.68 24.38 42.48
N ASN A 619 -43.68 24.09 41.64
CA ASN A 619 -44.58 22.94 41.82
C ASN A 619 -44.61 21.98 40.64
N PHE A 620 -44.36 20.72 40.95
CA PHE A 620 -44.74 19.58 40.11
C PHE A 620 -46.03 19.00 40.70
N ASN A 621 -47.14 19.10 39.96
CA ASN A 621 -48.46 18.73 40.45
C ASN A 621 -48.66 17.21 40.44
N SER A 622 -49.76 16.76 41.03
CA SER A 622 -50.02 15.32 41.21
C SER A 622 -50.06 14.59 39.86
N GLY A 623 -49.33 13.48 39.74
CA GLY A 623 -49.24 12.68 38.51
C GLY A 623 -48.36 13.25 37.39
N SER A 624 -47.71 14.40 37.60
CA SER A 624 -46.81 14.98 36.59
C SER A 624 -45.59 14.08 36.32
N THR A 625 -45.17 13.96 35.06
CA THR A 625 -44.04 13.11 34.69
C THR A 625 -43.06 13.83 33.78
N ILE A 626 -41.78 13.79 34.15
CA ILE A 626 -40.65 14.20 33.30
C ILE A 626 -40.02 12.93 32.74
N ALA A 627 -40.29 12.64 31.48
CA ALA A 627 -39.78 11.47 30.77
C ALA A 627 -38.52 11.81 29.98
N GLN A 628 -37.57 10.87 29.93
CA GLN A 628 -36.35 10.99 29.10
C GLN A 628 -35.60 12.32 29.26
N GLY A 629 -35.56 12.87 30.47
CA GLY A 629 -35.00 14.20 30.69
C GLY A 629 -34.66 14.49 32.13
N ASN A 630 -33.77 15.46 32.29
CA ASN A 630 -33.24 15.91 33.57
C ASN A 630 -33.85 17.25 33.99
N VAL A 631 -33.76 17.60 35.26
CA VAL A 631 -34.17 18.91 35.77
C VAL A 631 -32.97 19.67 36.29
N TYR A 632 -32.80 20.92 35.87
CA TYR A 632 -31.70 21.78 36.24
C TYR A 632 -32.21 22.98 37.02
N PHE A 633 -31.75 23.10 38.26
CA PHE A 633 -32.07 24.18 39.16
C PHE A 633 -30.84 25.05 39.42
N PRO A 634 -30.94 26.38 39.28
CA PRO A 634 -29.94 27.29 39.79
C PRO A 634 -30.03 27.34 41.33
N GLY A 635 -28.90 27.58 41.99
CA GLY A 635 -28.86 27.65 43.46
C GLY A 635 -29.03 26.30 44.17
N LEU A 636 -29.40 26.36 45.45
CA LEU A 636 -29.62 25.19 46.31
C LEU A 636 -31.08 25.13 46.77
N PRO A 637 -32.02 24.66 45.92
CA PRO A 637 -33.40 24.50 46.35
C PRO A 637 -33.56 23.39 47.39
N LYS A 638 -34.51 23.61 48.32
CA LYS A 638 -35.05 22.57 49.18
C LYS A 638 -36.10 21.77 48.41
N LEU A 639 -35.84 20.49 48.18
CA LEU A 639 -36.79 19.58 47.56
C LEU A 639 -37.75 19.05 48.63
N VAL A 640 -39.05 19.21 48.42
CA VAL A 640 -40.12 18.75 49.31
C VAL A 640 -41.02 17.79 48.53
N PHE A 641 -41.34 16.66 49.14
CA PHE A 641 -42.19 15.63 48.53
C PHE A 641 -43.49 15.54 49.32
N ASN A 642 -44.60 15.99 48.73
CA ASN A 642 -45.93 16.05 49.35
C ASN A 642 -46.78 14.88 48.83
N GLY A 643 -46.70 13.72 49.47
CA GLY A 643 -47.49 12.52 49.12
C GLY A 643 -46.90 11.23 49.69
N SER A 644 -47.67 10.14 49.62
CA SER A 644 -47.16 8.78 49.86
C SER A 644 -45.99 8.46 48.92
N GLU A 645 -45.21 7.41 49.20
CA GLU A 645 -43.94 6.97 48.56
C GLU A 645 -43.86 6.95 47.01
N SER A 646 -44.93 7.33 46.30
CA SER A 646 -45.09 7.37 44.84
C SER A 646 -44.42 8.56 44.14
N SER A 647 -44.13 9.67 44.83
CA SER A 647 -43.38 10.78 44.21
C SER A 647 -41.88 10.48 44.23
N ILE A 648 -41.28 10.26 43.06
CA ILE A 648 -39.93 9.69 42.96
C ILE A 648 -39.06 10.38 41.88
N ILE A 649 -37.79 10.58 42.22
CA ILE A 649 -36.72 10.82 41.25
C ILE A 649 -36.07 9.46 40.97
N LEU A 650 -36.20 8.93 39.76
CA LEU A 650 -35.63 7.63 39.40
C LEU A 650 -34.10 7.72 39.24
N GLY A 651 -33.58 8.87 38.79
CA GLY A 651 -32.14 9.15 38.71
C GLY A 651 -31.45 8.49 37.52
N ARG A 652 -32.18 8.11 36.47
CA ARG A 652 -31.57 7.64 35.22
C ARG A 652 -30.75 8.77 34.62
N GLN A 653 -29.62 8.43 34.02
CA GLN A 653 -28.77 9.44 33.40
C GLN A 653 -29.16 9.57 31.94
N TYR A 654 -29.57 10.77 31.53
CA TYR A 654 -29.81 11.09 30.13
C TYR A 654 -28.76 12.05 29.61
N ASN A 655 -28.30 11.82 28.37
CA ASN A 655 -27.47 12.73 27.60
C ASN A 655 -28.26 13.99 27.19
N SER A 656 -27.57 14.97 26.59
CA SER A 656 -28.18 16.20 26.09
C SER A 656 -29.23 15.97 25.00
N ASP A 657 -29.19 14.84 24.29
CA ASP A 657 -30.14 14.44 23.25
C ASP A 657 -31.28 13.55 23.79
N GLY A 658 -31.44 13.45 25.11
CA GLY A 658 -32.45 12.62 25.76
C GLY A 658 -32.17 11.11 25.74
N THR A 659 -31.02 10.66 25.20
CA THR A 659 -30.65 9.23 25.22
C THR A 659 -30.19 8.77 26.60
N GLU A 660 -30.61 7.57 27.02
CA GLU A 660 -30.24 7.01 28.34
C GLU A 660 -28.78 6.50 28.31
N VAL A 661 -27.99 6.89 29.31
CA VAL A 661 -26.61 6.43 29.53
C VAL A 661 -26.67 5.15 30.37
N VAL A 662 -26.32 4.01 29.76
CA VAL A 662 -26.31 2.70 30.41
C VAL A 662 -24.93 2.05 30.29
N PRO A 663 -24.23 1.74 31.42
CA PRO A 663 -24.62 2.03 32.80
C PRO A 663 -24.43 3.52 33.14
N ALA A 664 -25.26 4.04 34.05
CA ALA A 664 -25.13 5.43 34.51
C ALA A 664 -23.76 5.66 35.15
N THR A 665 -23.07 6.75 34.78
CA THR A 665 -21.73 7.08 35.31
C THR A 665 -21.77 7.63 36.73
N ASP A 666 -22.94 8.09 37.17
CA ASP A 666 -23.20 8.56 38.53
C ASP A 666 -24.52 7.95 39.02
N THR A 667 -24.52 7.32 40.19
CA THR A 667 -25.70 6.63 40.75
C THR A 667 -26.57 7.55 41.61
N ARG A 668 -26.14 8.79 41.85
CA ARG A 668 -26.91 9.76 42.63
C ARG A 668 -28.11 10.28 41.82
N ARG A 669 -29.26 10.37 42.50
CA ARG A 669 -30.52 10.90 41.95
C ARG A 669 -30.55 12.43 41.93
N VAL A 670 -29.95 13.04 42.94
CA VAL A 670 -29.77 14.50 43.07
C VAL A 670 -28.28 14.79 43.06
N VAL A 671 -27.86 15.67 42.16
CA VAL A 671 -26.45 15.99 41.95
C VAL A 671 -26.26 17.50 42.07
N ASP A 672 -25.27 17.92 42.84
CA ASP A 672 -24.87 19.31 42.93
C ASP A 672 -23.79 19.61 41.90
N LEU A 673 -24.08 20.54 40.99
CA LEU A 673 -23.12 21.08 40.05
C LEU A 673 -22.26 22.18 40.70
N THR A 674 -21.37 22.79 39.92
CA THR A 674 -20.37 23.76 40.40
C THR A 674 -20.87 25.21 40.47
N GLY A 675 -22.10 25.50 40.04
CA GLY A 675 -22.64 26.86 39.99
C GLY A 675 -22.95 27.47 41.37
N ALA A 676 -23.59 28.64 41.35
CA ALA A 676 -23.89 29.40 42.55
C ALA A 676 -24.80 28.64 43.53
N THR A 677 -24.63 28.90 44.83
CA THR A 677 -25.45 28.32 45.91
C THR A 677 -26.74 29.11 46.17
N THR A 678 -26.79 30.36 45.72
CA THR A 678 -27.99 31.20 45.70
C THR A 678 -28.62 31.18 44.30
N PRO A 679 -29.94 31.37 44.18
CA PRO A 679 -30.91 31.59 45.26
C PRO A 679 -31.30 30.31 46.03
N VAL A 680 -31.90 30.47 47.21
CA VAL A 680 -32.47 29.39 48.01
C VAL A 680 -33.99 29.52 47.99
N TYR A 681 -34.68 28.46 47.57
CA TYR A 681 -36.13 28.41 47.38
C TYR A 681 -36.62 26.98 47.56
N GLN A 682 -37.94 26.76 47.51
CA GLN A 682 -38.54 25.44 47.68
C GLN A 682 -39.08 24.90 46.35
N VAL A 683 -38.81 23.63 46.08
CA VAL A 683 -39.40 22.87 44.97
C VAL A 683 -40.25 21.77 45.59
N THR A 684 -41.53 21.69 45.23
CA THR A 684 -42.42 20.64 45.71
C THR A 684 -42.82 19.68 44.60
N PHE A 685 -42.67 18.40 44.90
CA PHE A 685 -43.20 17.28 44.13
C PHE A 685 -44.43 16.77 44.84
N ASN A 686 -45.61 17.04 44.29
CA ASN A 686 -46.88 16.55 44.83
C ASN A 686 -47.08 15.05 44.52
N ASN A 687 -48.12 14.45 45.10
CA ASN A 687 -48.33 13.00 45.08
C ASN A 687 -48.30 12.39 43.66
N GLY A 688 -47.41 11.43 43.44
CA GLY A 688 -47.25 10.74 42.15
C GLY A 688 -46.50 11.53 41.07
N ALA A 689 -45.84 12.65 41.43
CA ALA A 689 -44.93 13.34 40.51
C ALA A 689 -43.64 12.52 40.31
N VAL A 690 -43.26 12.26 39.05
CA VAL A 690 -42.12 11.41 38.68
C VAL A 690 -41.12 12.18 37.82
N VAL A 691 -39.84 12.14 38.21
CA VAL A 691 -38.72 12.56 37.37
C VAL A 691 -37.93 11.32 36.99
N GLN A 692 -37.95 10.92 35.71
CA GLN A 692 -37.20 9.74 35.27
C GLN A 692 -35.69 9.99 35.29
N GLY A 693 -35.26 11.19 34.90
CA GLY A 693 -33.86 11.57 34.90
C GLY A 693 -33.32 11.98 36.27
N LYS A 694 -32.25 12.76 36.26
CA LYS A 694 -31.62 13.33 37.45
C LYS A 694 -32.11 14.74 37.73
N VAL A 695 -32.01 15.12 39.01
CA VAL A 695 -32.17 16.51 39.45
C VAL A 695 -30.78 17.09 39.71
N TYR A 696 -30.42 18.10 38.93
CA TYR A 696 -29.20 18.87 39.09
C TYR A 696 -29.49 20.17 39.83
N ARG A 697 -28.82 20.41 40.95
CA ARG A 697 -28.82 21.70 41.65
C ARG A 697 -27.54 22.45 41.34
N ARG A 698 -27.49 23.75 41.65
CA ARG A 698 -26.35 24.63 41.36
C ARG A 698 -25.98 24.63 39.87
N ALA A 699 -26.97 24.42 38.99
CA ALA A 699 -26.77 24.58 37.57
C ALA A 699 -26.50 26.06 37.27
N THR A 700 -25.49 26.35 36.45
CA THR A 700 -25.31 27.71 35.91
C THR A 700 -26.36 27.90 34.82
N PRO A 701 -27.36 28.77 35.03
CA PRO A 701 -28.44 28.91 34.06
C PRO A 701 -27.93 29.57 32.78
N PRO A 702 -28.33 29.07 31.60
CA PRO A 702 -28.09 29.75 30.34
C PRO A 702 -28.86 31.06 30.24
N SER A 703 -28.32 31.98 29.44
CA SER A 703 -28.94 33.28 29.27
C SER A 703 -30.13 33.27 28.32
N MET A 704 -31.22 33.93 28.73
CA MET A 704 -32.42 34.03 27.91
C MET A 704 -32.16 34.96 26.70
N PRO A 705 -32.56 34.55 25.49
CA PRO A 705 -32.45 35.38 24.30
C PRO A 705 -33.31 36.65 24.45
N VAL A 706 -32.89 37.72 23.78
CA VAL A 706 -33.68 38.96 23.65
C VAL A 706 -34.43 38.91 22.32
N VAL A 707 -35.76 38.93 22.39
CA VAL A 707 -36.62 39.10 21.21
C VAL A 707 -36.85 40.59 21.00
N THR A 708 -36.47 41.10 19.83
CA THR A 708 -36.72 42.50 19.44
C THR A 708 -38.15 42.68 18.91
N ALA A 709 -38.66 43.90 19.00
CA ALA A 709 -39.98 44.23 18.47
C ALA A 709 -40.05 43.94 16.96
N PRO A 710 -41.10 43.27 16.46
CA PRO A 710 -41.26 43.08 15.02
C PRO A 710 -41.40 44.43 14.32
N SER A 711 -40.86 44.53 13.12
CA SER A 711 -41.07 45.70 12.26
C SER A 711 -42.52 45.75 11.80
N GLY A 712 -43.15 46.93 11.86
CA GLY A 712 -44.51 47.12 11.37
C GLY A 712 -44.64 46.87 9.85
N PRO A 713 -45.86 46.63 9.35
CA PRO A 713 -46.09 46.49 7.92
C PRO A 713 -45.80 47.79 7.18
N THR A 714 -45.35 47.69 5.93
CA THR A 714 -44.98 48.86 5.10
C THR A 714 -46.17 49.54 4.41
N ASN A 715 -47.36 48.94 4.52
CA ASN A 715 -48.62 49.42 3.95
C ASN A 715 -49.79 48.97 4.85
N SER A 716 -51.02 49.27 4.45
CA SER A 716 -52.24 48.88 5.17
C SER A 716 -53.24 48.09 4.30
N ASN A 717 -52.81 47.67 3.10
CA ASN A 717 -53.68 46.99 2.14
C ASN A 717 -54.12 45.62 2.68
N THR A 718 -55.33 45.19 2.30
CA THR A 718 -55.90 43.92 2.74
C THR A 718 -56.14 43.00 1.54
N TYR A 719 -55.64 41.76 1.63
CA TYR A 719 -55.97 40.69 0.71
C TYR A 719 -57.05 39.79 1.32
N SER A 720 -58.10 39.49 0.57
CA SER A 720 -59.16 38.57 1.01
C SER A 720 -59.34 37.45 -0.01
N GLN A 721 -59.12 36.21 0.42
CA GLN A 721 -59.24 35.01 -0.40
C GLN A 721 -60.46 34.20 0.03
N ASN A 722 -61.40 34.00 -0.88
CA ASN A 722 -62.58 33.19 -0.64
C ASN A 722 -62.43 31.73 -1.09
N SER A 723 -61.50 31.42 -2.01
CA SER A 723 -61.19 30.07 -2.48
C SER A 723 -59.88 30.04 -3.30
N GLY A 724 -59.38 28.84 -3.64
CA GLY A 724 -58.31 28.63 -4.63
C GLY A 724 -56.88 28.64 -4.05
N THR A 725 -55.88 28.90 -4.89
CA THR A 725 -54.48 29.00 -4.47
C THR A 725 -53.91 30.36 -4.84
N ALA A 726 -53.19 31.00 -3.91
CA ALA A 726 -52.57 32.30 -4.15
C ALA A 726 -51.19 32.39 -3.48
N THR A 727 -50.34 33.26 -4.03
CA THR A 727 -49.07 33.67 -3.42
C THR A 727 -49.10 35.18 -3.25
N ILE A 728 -48.87 35.67 -2.04
CA ILE A 728 -48.94 37.11 -1.74
C ILE A 728 -47.67 37.59 -1.05
N SER A 729 -47.39 38.88 -1.23
CA SER A 729 -46.23 39.55 -0.65
C SER A 729 -46.62 40.64 0.33
N ALA A 730 -45.88 40.72 1.44
CA ALA A 730 -46.02 41.75 2.47
C ALA A 730 -45.92 43.18 1.93
N THR A 731 -45.19 43.39 0.83
CA THR A 731 -45.05 44.71 0.19
C THR A 731 -46.33 45.18 -0.49
N SER A 732 -47.19 44.24 -0.90
CA SER A 732 -48.44 44.52 -1.61
C SER A 732 -49.64 44.50 -0.66
N TYR A 733 -49.62 43.60 0.32
CA TYR A 733 -50.71 43.40 1.28
C TYR A 733 -50.17 43.21 2.70
N ALA A 734 -50.48 44.15 3.57
CA ALA A 734 -50.17 44.06 4.99
C ALA A 734 -51.11 43.11 5.72
N ASN A 735 -52.40 43.13 5.42
CA ASN A 735 -53.41 42.33 6.09
C ASN A 735 -53.94 41.22 5.18
N VAL A 736 -54.27 40.08 5.76
CA VAL A 736 -54.63 38.86 5.03
C VAL A 736 -55.84 38.20 5.68
N ASN A 737 -56.88 37.94 4.89
CA ASN A 737 -58.05 37.17 5.29
C ASN A 737 -58.22 35.98 4.36
N GLN A 738 -57.87 34.78 4.83
CA GLN A 738 -57.97 33.54 4.09
C GLN A 738 -59.17 32.73 4.61
N ASN A 739 -60.17 32.54 3.75
CA ASN A 739 -61.38 31.78 4.06
C ASN A 739 -61.27 30.32 3.60
N HIS A 740 -60.97 30.06 2.32
CA HIS A 740 -60.78 28.71 1.78
C HIS A 740 -59.59 28.64 0.81
N GLY A 741 -59.00 27.45 0.70
CA GLY A 741 -57.89 27.16 -0.19
C GLY A 741 -56.51 27.22 0.46
N THR A 742 -55.47 27.32 -0.39
CA THR A 742 -54.06 27.36 0.03
C THR A 742 -53.47 28.74 -0.25
N LEU A 743 -52.85 29.35 0.75
CA LEU A 743 -52.21 30.66 0.62
C LEU A 743 -50.73 30.58 0.95
N THR A 744 -49.87 30.96 0.01
CA THR A 744 -48.43 31.08 0.25
C THR A 744 -48.07 32.52 0.57
N LEU A 745 -47.39 32.76 1.70
CA LEU A 745 -46.88 34.08 2.07
C LEU A 745 -45.41 34.16 1.71
N THR A 746 -44.98 35.21 1.02
CA THR A 746 -43.54 35.49 0.88
C THR A 746 -42.99 36.10 2.17
N PRO A 747 -41.67 36.01 2.44
CA PRO A 747 -41.04 36.65 3.60
C PRO A 747 -41.35 38.16 3.67
N GLY A 748 -41.52 38.69 4.89
CA GLY A 748 -41.81 40.11 5.11
C GLY A 748 -42.63 40.42 6.37
N ASN A 749 -43.03 41.69 6.50
CA ASN A 749 -43.75 42.21 7.66
C ASN A 749 -45.25 42.36 7.35
N TYR A 750 -46.06 41.55 8.02
CA TYR A 750 -47.51 41.53 7.91
C TYR A 750 -48.16 42.15 9.16
N GLY A 751 -49.32 42.75 8.95
CA GLY A 751 -50.22 43.23 9.98
C GLY A 751 -51.00 42.07 10.60
N GLN A 752 -52.30 42.02 10.32
CA GLN A 752 -53.20 40.95 10.77
C GLN A 752 -53.31 39.85 9.71
N VAL A 753 -53.08 38.60 10.12
CA VAL A 753 -53.32 37.42 9.29
C VAL A 753 -54.41 36.57 9.92
N ASN A 754 -55.56 36.48 9.25
CA ASN A 754 -56.66 35.60 9.63
C ASN A 754 -56.71 34.44 8.62
N ALA A 755 -56.65 33.21 9.09
CA ALA A 755 -56.73 32.04 8.23
C ALA A 755 -57.64 30.95 8.79
N ASN A 756 -58.41 30.34 7.90
CA ASN A 756 -59.36 29.29 8.21
C ASN A 756 -58.94 27.91 7.64
N GLU A 757 -57.98 27.86 6.70
CA GLU A 757 -57.43 26.63 6.14
C GLU A 757 -55.89 26.67 6.04
N THR A 758 -55.28 26.48 4.86
CA THR A 758 -53.84 26.24 4.74
C THR A 758 -53.06 27.50 4.38
N ILE A 759 -52.10 27.87 5.24
CA ILE A 759 -51.04 28.83 4.92
C ILE A 759 -49.72 28.08 4.72
N ILE A 760 -48.97 28.42 3.67
CA ILE A 760 -47.59 27.94 3.45
C ILE A 760 -46.62 29.09 3.70
N ILE A 761 -45.60 28.84 4.50
CA ILE A 761 -44.47 29.75 4.72
C ILE A 761 -43.13 29.04 4.54
N GLY A 762 -42.13 29.81 4.14
CA GLY A 762 -40.78 29.33 3.85
C GLY A 762 -40.59 28.92 2.39
N VAL A 763 -39.35 28.55 2.06
CA VAL A 763 -38.97 28.12 0.71
C VAL A 763 -38.42 26.70 0.79
N ALA A 764 -38.97 25.80 -0.01
CA ALA A 764 -38.56 24.40 -0.02
C ALA A 764 -37.07 24.25 -0.38
N GLY A 765 -36.33 23.47 0.41
CA GLY A 765 -34.90 23.23 0.21
C GLY A 765 -33.98 24.41 0.57
N ALA A 766 -34.51 25.52 1.09
CA ALA A 766 -33.68 26.63 1.54
C ALA A 766 -32.84 26.23 2.77
N THR A 767 -31.60 26.73 2.82
CA THR A 767 -30.70 26.57 3.97
C THR A 767 -30.64 27.84 4.85
N THR A 768 -31.05 28.98 4.30
CA THR A 768 -31.17 30.26 5.02
C THR A 768 -32.60 30.47 5.50
N PRO A 769 -32.81 30.90 6.75
CA PRO A 769 -34.15 31.09 7.28
C PRO A 769 -34.88 32.25 6.60
N SER A 770 -36.11 32.01 6.19
CA SER A 770 -37.05 33.04 5.76
C SER A 770 -37.62 33.78 6.97
N VAL A 771 -37.61 35.11 6.94
CA VAL A 771 -38.03 35.93 8.09
C VAL A 771 -39.44 36.50 7.86
N TYR A 772 -40.31 36.31 8.84
CA TYR A 772 -41.67 36.85 8.85
C TYR A 772 -41.92 37.60 10.16
N SER A 773 -42.64 38.72 10.08
CA SER A 773 -43.16 39.42 11.25
C SER A 773 -44.67 39.52 11.14
N PHE A 774 -45.40 39.23 12.22
CA PHE A 774 -46.85 39.42 12.28
C PHE A 774 -47.25 40.27 13.48
N THR A 775 -48.14 41.22 13.25
CA THR A 775 -48.76 41.98 14.35
C THR A 775 -49.74 41.10 15.13
N SER A 776 -50.58 40.35 14.41
CA SER A 776 -51.46 39.33 14.98
C SER A 776 -51.72 38.22 13.97
N MET A 777 -51.92 37.00 14.46
CA MET A 777 -52.28 35.86 13.64
C MET A 777 -53.42 35.09 14.31
N ASN A 778 -54.55 34.99 13.61
CA ASN A 778 -55.72 34.26 14.07
C ASN A 778 -55.93 33.05 13.16
N LEU A 779 -55.85 31.86 13.74
CA LEU A 779 -55.99 30.58 13.05
C LEU A 779 -57.32 29.95 13.50
N ASN A 780 -58.26 29.78 12.59
CA ASN A 780 -59.60 29.23 12.84
C ASN A 780 -59.81 27.91 12.08
N SER A 781 -60.91 27.20 12.36
CA SER A 781 -61.45 26.13 11.51
C SER A 781 -60.47 25.00 11.08
N ASN A 782 -59.64 24.49 12.00
CA ASN A 782 -58.58 23.50 11.69
C ASN A 782 -57.49 24.01 10.71
N ALA A 783 -57.22 25.32 10.71
CA ALA A 783 -56.17 25.91 9.89
C ALA A 783 -54.81 25.22 10.07
N LYS A 784 -54.04 25.16 8.99
CA LYS A 784 -52.72 24.54 8.93
C LYS A 784 -51.70 25.53 8.44
N VAL A 785 -50.72 25.87 9.27
CA VAL A 785 -49.55 26.64 8.86
C VAL A 785 -48.42 25.66 8.56
N VAL A 786 -48.21 25.40 7.27
CA VAL A 786 -47.23 24.45 6.75
C VAL A 786 -45.91 25.17 6.50
N VAL A 787 -44.85 24.65 7.13
CA VAL A 787 -43.49 25.18 7.00
C VAL A 787 -42.68 24.26 6.08
N VAL A 788 -42.24 24.79 4.94
CA VAL A 788 -41.57 23.99 3.88
C VAL A 788 -40.04 24.13 3.87
N GLY A 789 -39.47 24.98 4.72
CA GLY A 789 -38.03 25.15 4.93
C GLY A 789 -37.77 25.96 6.20
N PRO A 790 -36.51 26.33 6.52
CA PRO A 790 -36.17 27.12 7.69
C PRO A 790 -36.87 28.48 7.70
N VAL A 791 -37.52 28.83 8.81
CA VAL A 791 -38.34 30.01 9.00
C VAL A 791 -38.17 30.58 10.40
N VAL A 792 -38.02 31.89 10.50
CA VAL A 792 -38.11 32.66 11.74
C VAL A 792 -39.34 33.55 11.68
N VAL A 793 -40.26 33.37 12.62
CA VAL A 793 -41.47 34.17 12.78
C VAL A 793 -41.36 35.02 14.04
N THR A 794 -41.58 36.33 13.94
CA THR A 794 -41.68 37.22 15.11
C THR A 794 -43.10 37.74 15.27
N MET A 795 -43.69 37.54 16.45
CA MET A 795 -45.08 37.88 16.79
C MET A 795 -45.14 39.00 17.83
N ALA A 796 -46.03 39.99 17.63
CA ALA A 796 -46.34 41.02 18.63
C ALA A 796 -47.63 40.73 19.46
N GLY A 797 -48.47 39.79 19.01
CA GLY A 797 -49.75 39.48 19.65
C GLY A 797 -49.79 38.07 20.22
N ASN A 798 -50.86 37.79 20.96
CA ASN A 798 -51.17 36.43 21.41
C ASN A 798 -51.33 35.50 20.19
N LEU A 799 -50.88 34.26 20.33
CA LEU A 799 -51.13 33.21 19.35
C LEU A 799 -51.75 32.01 20.05
N THR A 800 -52.93 31.62 19.61
CA THR A 800 -53.67 30.50 20.18
C THR A 800 -53.91 29.43 19.12
N LEU A 801 -53.49 28.20 19.39
CA LEU A 801 -53.78 27.03 18.56
C LEU A 801 -54.93 26.25 19.20
N ASN A 802 -56.09 26.29 18.57
CA ASN A 802 -57.33 25.66 19.04
C ASN A 802 -57.78 24.57 18.08
N SER A 803 -58.44 23.52 18.60
CA SER A 803 -59.35 22.66 17.82
C SER A 803 -58.86 22.31 16.42
N GLY A 804 -57.86 21.41 16.33
CA GLY A 804 -57.33 20.88 15.07
C GLY A 804 -56.35 21.80 14.33
N VAL A 805 -56.12 23.02 14.82
CA VAL A 805 -55.10 23.93 14.24
C VAL A 805 -53.71 23.31 14.40
N THR A 806 -52.95 23.31 13.30
CA THR A 806 -51.58 22.83 13.25
C THR A 806 -50.61 23.92 12.80
N LEU A 807 -49.53 24.14 13.56
CA LEU A 807 -48.47 25.09 13.24
C LEU A 807 -47.12 24.38 13.14
N GLY A 808 -46.45 24.49 12.00
CA GLY A 808 -45.11 23.94 11.80
C GLY A 808 -45.08 22.65 10.99
N ASN A 809 -43.96 21.93 11.06
CA ASN A 809 -43.73 20.69 10.34
C ASN A 809 -43.35 19.58 11.33
N SER A 810 -44.17 18.52 11.40
CA SER A 810 -43.96 17.44 12.36
C SER A 810 -42.74 16.56 12.06
N ALA A 811 -42.33 16.47 10.79
CA ALA A 811 -41.15 15.70 10.39
C ALA A 811 -39.85 16.49 10.59
N ASN A 812 -39.91 17.82 10.56
CA ASN A 812 -38.77 18.72 10.74
C ASN A 812 -39.16 19.88 11.68
N PRO A 813 -39.31 19.63 12.99
CA PRO A 813 -39.72 20.65 13.95
C PRO A 813 -38.68 21.76 14.11
N ASP A 814 -37.45 21.55 13.67
CA ASP A 814 -36.37 22.56 13.69
C ASP A 814 -36.53 23.65 12.62
N TYR A 815 -37.41 23.45 11.63
CA TYR A 815 -37.66 24.42 10.57
C TYR A 815 -38.35 25.69 11.06
N LEU A 816 -39.15 25.62 12.13
CA LEU A 816 -39.86 26.79 12.64
C LEU A 816 -39.19 27.30 13.93
N GLN A 817 -38.78 28.57 13.92
CA GLN A 817 -38.54 29.33 15.14
C GLN A 817 -39.60 30.42 15.29
N LEU A 818 -40.35 30.36 16.38
CA LEU A 818 -41.40 31.32 16.74
C LEU A 818 -40.93 32.21 17.89
N ASN A 819 -40.65 33.47 17.60
CA ASN A 819 -40.26 34.49 18.56
C ASN A 819 -41.49 35.30 19.00
N MET A 820 -41.86 35.19 20.27
CA MET A 820 -42.93 36.00 20.86
C MET A 820 -42.29 37.25 21.49
N TYR A 821 -42.40 38.39 20.82
CA TYR A 821 -41.96 39.67 21.37
C TYR A 821 -42.88 40.08 22.54
N SER A 822 -44.18 40.09 22.26
CA SER A 822 -45.25 40.38 23.22
C SER A 822 -46.43 39.43 22.99
N GLY A 823 -47.20 39.19 24.05
CA GLY A 823 -48.34 38.28 24.03
C GLY A 823 -47.97 36.84 24.34
N ASP A 824 -48.96 36.10 24.83
CA ASP A 824 -48.83 34.73 25.28
C ASP A 824 -49.01 33.73 24.12
N PHE A 825 -48.37 32.57 24.23
CA PHE A 825 -48.57 31.45 23.33
C PHE A 825 -49.37 30.35 24.02
N THR A 826 -50.50 29.97 23.45
CA THR A 826 -51.38 28.95 24.02
C THR A 826 -51.71 27.88 22.99
N ILE A 827 -51.52 26.61 23.36
CA ILE A 827 -52.06 25.47 22.62
C ILE A 827 -53.16 24.86 23.47
N ASN A 828 -54.40 24.89 22.98
CA ASN A 828 -55.53 24.24 23.62
C ASN A 828 -55.69 22.79 23.17
N SER A 829 -56.57 22.05 23.83
CA SER A 829 -56.84 20.64 23.48
C SER A 829 -57.20 20.51 22.00
N GLY A 830 -56.59 19.52 21.34
CA GLY A 830 -56.74 19.29 19.89
C GLY A 830 -55.86 20.17 18.98
N GLY A 831 -55.15 21.17 19.50
CA GLY A 831 -54.14 21.92 18.73
C GLY A 831 -52.78 21.22 18.70
N ALA A 832 -51.98 21.49 17.66
CA ALA A 832 -50.63 20.94 17.51
C ALA A 832 -49.60 21.99 17.04
N GLY A 833 -48.44 22.04 17.71
CA GLY A 833 -47.32 22.91 17.35
C GLY A 833 -46.00 22.16 17.19
N TYR A 834 -45.22 22.50 16.16
CA TYR A 834 -43.92 21.90 15.85
C TYR A 834 -42.88 22.99 15.60
N GLY A 835 -41.95 23.21 16.52
CA GLY A 835 -41.08 24.39 16.45
C GLY A 835 -40.21 24.67 17.67
N LYS A 836 -39.29 25.61 17.52
CA LYS A 836 -38.59 26.29 18.61
C LYS A 836 -39.38 27.54 19.01
N LEU A 837 -39.94 27.57 20.21
CA LEU A 837 -40.68 28.71 20.75
C LEU A 837 -39.77 29.56 21.64
N VAL A 838 -39.68 30.86 21.36
CA VAL A 838 -38.84 31.82 22.09
C VAL A 838 -39.70 32.95 22.64
N ALA A 839 -40.06 32.84 23.92
CA ALA A 839 -40.99 33.73 24.61
C ALA A 839 -40.42 34.21 25.97
N PRO A 840 -39.23 34.84 26.00
CA PRO A 840 -38.46 35.10 27.23
C PRO A 840 -39.20 35.97 28.25
N ASN A 841 -40.17 36.79 27.82
CA ASN A 841 -40.95 37.67 28.69
C ASN A 841 -42.43 37.25 28.85
N ASN A 842 -42.88 36.20 28.16
CA ASN A 842 -44.31 35.86 28.03
C ASN A 842 -44.64 34.50 28.64
N THR A 843 -45.94 34.21 28.76
CA THR A 843 -46.46 32.93 29.25
C THR A 843 -46.72 31.97 28.10
N VAL A 844 -46.38 30.71 28.33
CA VAL A 844 -46.59 29.60 27.40
C VAL A 844 -47.49 28.55 28.06
N ASN A 845 -48.65 28.27 27.47
CA ASN A 845 -49.60 27.29 27.98
C ASN A 845 -49.78 26.13 26.98
N LEU A 846 -49.39 24.92 27.38
CA LEU A 846 -49.42 23.72 26.55
C LEU A 846 -50.48 22.74 27.07
N ASN A 847 -51.69 22.85 26.54
CA ASN A 847 -52.82 21.95 26.80
C ASN A 847 -53.09 20.99 25.62
N GLY A 848 -52.39 21.14 24.50
CA GLY A 848 -52.46 20.26 23.32
C GLY A 848 -51.17 19.50 23.03
N THR A 849 -50.86 19.26 21.76
CA THR A 849 -49.62 18.58 21.34
C THR A 849 -48.55 19.61 21.00
N PHE A 850 -47.33 19.43 21.49
CA PHE A 850 -46.19 20.26 21.12
C PHE A 850 -44.94 19.41 20.94
N ASN A 851 -44.21 19.60 19.83
CA ASN A 851 -42.91 18.97 19.63
C ASN A 851 -41.85 20.01 19.22
N GLY A 852 -40.78 20.15 20.01
CA GLY A 852 -39.65 21.03 19.67
C GLY A 852 -38.88 21.55 20.87
N SER A 853 -38.79 22.86 21.06
CA SER A 853 -38.17 23.45 22.27
C SER A 853 -38.87 24.73 22.72
N VAL A 854 -38.74 25.09 24.00
CA VAL A 854 -39.40 26.27 24.56
C VAL A 854 -38.44 27.09 25.39
N VAL A 855 -38.48 28.40 25.20
CA VAL A 855 -37.92 29.40 26.11
C VAL A 855 -39.08 30.25 26.59
N ALA A 856 -39.32 30.33 27.91
CA ALA A 856 -40.47 31.06 28.42
C ALA A 856 -40.21 31.71 29.77
N LYS A 857 -40.84 32.86 30.04
CA LYS A 857 -40.90 33.40 31.41
C LYS A 857 -41.68 32.45 32.32
N THR A 858 -42.83 31.97 31.85
CA THR A 858 -43.68 31.02 32.58
C THR A 858 -44.18 29.96 31.62
N LEU A 859 -44.01 28.69 31.98
CA LEU A 859 -44.45 27.54 31.19
C LEU A 859 -45.48 26.71 31.98
N THR A 860 -46.67 26.52 31.44
CA THR A 860 -47.68 25.61 31.99
C THR A 860 -47.85 24.41 31.05
N ILE A 861 -47.69 23.20 31.57
CA ILE A 861 -47.88 21.96 30.81
C ILE A 861 -49.04 21.19 31.43
N ASN A 862 -50.17 21.13 30.73
CA ASN A 862 -51.37 20.40 31.16
C ASN A 862 -51.64 19.12 30.36
N SER A 863 -50.99 18.96 29.21
CA SER A 863 -51.16 17.83 28.29
C SER A 863 -50.11 16.75 28.49
N ASN A 864 -50.41 15.54 28.01
CA ASN A 864 -49.46 14.43 27.90
C ASN A 864 -48.75 14.37 26.52
N GLY A 865 -49.09 15.26 25.59
CA GLY A 865 -48.58 15.30 24.22
C GLY A 865 -47.41 16.27 24.00
N VAL A 866 -46.63 16.60 25.03
CA VAL A 866 -45.52 17.56 24.93
C VAL A 866 -44.19 16.81 24.87
N ALA A 867 -43.44 17.01 23.78
CA ALA A 867 -42.10 16.48 23.60
C ALA A 867 -41.13 17.61 23.27
N PHE A 868 -40.03 17.69 24.01
CA PHE A 868 -38.95 18.62 23.72
C PHE A 868 -37.76 17.86 23.13
N THR A 869 -37.74 17.73 21.81
CA THR A 869 -36.70 17.01 21.06
C THR A 869 -35.68 17.94 20.41
N LEU A 870 -35.67 19.22 20.81
CA LEU A 870 -34.74 20.22 20.32
C LEU A 870 -34.13 20.97 21.52
N PRO A 871 -32.90 21.50 21.38
CA PRO A 871 -32.33 22.38 22.40
C PRO A 871 -33.07 23.73 22.43
N PRO A 872 -33.23 24.35 23.60
CA PRO A 872 -33.81 25.68 23.72
C PRO A 872 -32.87 26.73 23.10
N VAL A 873 -33.45 27.80 22.55
CA VAL A 873 -32.69 28.92 21.99
C VAL A 873 -32.13 29.79 23.13
N ILE A 874 -30.84 30.06 23.12
CA ILE A 874 -30.18 30.91 24.13
C ILE A 874 -29.59 32.16 23.49
N SER A 875 -29.28 33.17 24.30
CA SER A 875 -28.41 34.25 23.83
C SER A 875 -26.98 33.73 23.65
N GLY A 876 -26.37 34.04 22.50
CA GLY A 876 -24.96 33.78 22.25
C GLY A 876 -24.04 34.75 22.98
#